data_AF-A0A0C4WL02-F1
#
_entry.id   AF-A0A0C4WL02-F1
#
_cell.length_a   1.000
_cell.length_b   1.000
_cell.length_c   1.000
_cell.angle_alpha   90.00
_cell.angle_beta   90.00
_cell.angle_gamma   90.00
#
_symmetry.space_group_name_H-M   'P 1'
#
loop_
_entity.id
_entity.type
_entity.pdbx_description
1 polymer ?
#
loop_
_entity_poly.entity_id
_entity_poly.type
_entity_poly.pdbx_seq_one_letter_code
_entity_poly.pdbx_strand_id
1 'polypeptide(L)'
;MISKRIPMNSAKKSSFAGLVNYITNSQGISERVGEVRITNCQSESVTWAVRDILSAQQKNTRAEGDKTYHLLISFAPGEKPSAEVLRDVEDRICAAMGYGEHQRISAVHNDTDVLHIHVAINKIHPQRLTMHEPYRDFKTRAEICAKLEIEHGLERVNHTGRKSLSESKANDMERHAGVESLLSWVRRECLEQIQNATSWKEMHQVLHEHGLELRKRGNGLVIADHEGTMVKASTVARDLSKNKLEDRLGEFEGRQHGRPTPSPGTPLPKPGIGKVGRRPPPASRNRLRSMSSLQSLKIDSGKRYEKRPVGHRTDTTELYARYKDEQSAVRHTRAKELAAERDRRDRALENARRAADLKRASIKLMVAPGLNKKLLYASTHKTLKEQIAKIQTEHRKAVEKINTTRKARQWADWLQVKAKEGDQEALKALRARAGVKGLQGDAIAAKGPQKPSQAVLAGQDHITKEGTVIYLAGAAAIRDDGSKLQVSRGTTFDGIETALRMAVARYGKQVTVTGSPQFKELVAQTAAVRNLPIKFDDPALEQRRQALQQAIEKERNNVRADRGRAAGTSAGGNGFDPARRGRSDTGRTTGAADGQGDGVRGSATGTGVPERLGAVDGGRIPVRALGGTAKPGVARVGRKPPPESQNRLRALSQLGVVQLTHGAEVLLPRHVPGDVEHQGAKPTDGLRRDVSRPGVAAPTSPISGQQAARIYIEEREEKRAKGFDIPKHRLYNQADDGAASFEGVRQVKGQFMALLKRGDDVLVLPINEATARRMKRMKLGDPVRATAKGAIKSKGKSR
;
A
#
# COMPACT_ATOMS: atom_id res chain seq x y z
N MET A 1 25.18 3.68 -3.71
CA MET A 1 23.84 3.05 -3.99
C MET A 1 23.29 2.27 -2.78
N ILE A 2 21.98 2.20 -2.56
CA ILE A 2 21.32 1.38 -1.51
C ILE A 2 20.12 0.62 -2.11
N SER A 3 19.89 -0.64 -1.72
CA SER A 3 18.69 -1.39 -2.14
C SER A 3 17.84 -1.93 -0.98
N LYS A 4 16.55 -1.57 -0.98
CA LYS A 4 15.58 -1.77 0.10
C LYS A 4 14.34 -2.53 -0.41
N ARG A 5 14.01 -3.66 0.22
CA ARG A 5 12.70 -4.32 0.02
C ARG A 5 11.62 -3.50 0.73
N ILE A 6 10.49 -3.28 0.07
CA ILE A 6 9.30 -2.65 0.65
C ILE A 6 8.27 -3.76 0.94
N PRO A 7 8.11 -4.18 2.21
CA PRO A 7 7.24 -5.31 2.56
C PRO A 7 5.77 -4.87 2.68
N MET A 8 4.86 -5.63 2.06
CA MET A 8 3.43 -5.45 2.28
C MET A 8 3.02 -6.00 3.65
N ASN A 9 2.40 -5.18 4.50
CA ASN A 9 1.97 -5.59 5.85
C ASN A 9 0.83 -6.63 5.88
N SER A 10 0.24 -6.97 4.73
CA SER A 10 -0.80 -7.98 4.60
C SER A 10 -0.93 -8.45 3.15
N ALA A 11 -0.66 -9.72 2.85
CA ALA A 11 -0.77 -10.28 1.50
C ALA A 11 -2.15 -10.05 0.85
N LYS A 12 -3.24 -10.07 1.66
CA LYS A 12 -4.62 -9.75 1.22
C LYS A 12 -4.85 -8.30 0.77
N LYS A 13 -3.84 -7.44 0.87
CA LYS A 13 -3.81 -6.06 0.37
C LYS A 13 -2.76 -5.82 -0.70
N SER A 14 -1.95 -6.84 -1.02
CA SER A 14 -1.02 -6.78 -2.14
C SER A 14 -1.79 -6.78 -3.46
N SER A 15 -1.33 -6.01 -4.42
CA SER A 15 -1.89 -5.95 -5.77
C SER A 15 -0.78 -5.54 -6.72
N PHE A 16 -0.39 -6.44 -7.62
CA PHE A 16 0.66 -6.16 -8.60
C PHE A 16 0.27 -4.97 -9.49
N ALA A 17 -0.97 -4.95 -9.99
CA ALA A 17 -1.52 -3.82 -10.74
C ALA A 17 -1.56 -2.51 -9.93
N GLY A 18 -1.88 -2.59 -8.63
CA GLY A 18 -1.87 -1.42 -7.73
C GLY A 18 -0.47 -0.85 -7.51
N LEU A 19 0.55 -1.73 -7.42
CA LEU A 19 1.95 -1.32 -7.35
C LEU A 19 2.44 -0.73 -8.67
N VAL A 20 2.17 -1.38 -9.81
CA VAL A 20 2.56 -0.87 -11.13
C VAL A 20 1.94 0.50 -11.39
N ASN A 21 0.65 0.68 -11.14
CA ASN A 21 -0.02 1.98 -11.24
C ASN A 21 0.52 3.03 -10.24
N TYR A 22 1.14 2.65 -9.13
CA TYR A 22 1.82 3.59 -8.24
C TYR A 22 3.19 4.04 -8.81
N ILE A 23 3.91 3.16 -9.51
CA ILE A 23 5.25 3.45 -10.04
C ILE A 23 5.25 4.03 -11.46
N THR A 24 4.24 3.79 -12.30
CA THR A 24 4.18 4.35 -13.67
C THR A 24 3.39 5.66 -13.77
N ASN A 25 2.69 6.06 -12.71
CA ASN A 25 1.85 7.27 -12.69
C ASN A 25 2.66 8.50 -12.24
N SER A 26 2.56 9.61 -12.99
CA SER A 26 3.26 10.88 -12.70
C SER A 26 2.76 11.60 -11.45
N GLN A 27 1.57 11.28 -10.94
CA GLN A 27 0.89 11.93 -9.80
C GLN A 27 0.74 13.45 -9.94
N GLY A 28 0.77 13.97 -11.19
CA GLY A 28 0.73 15.41 -11.45
C GLY A 28 2.09 16.12 -11.23
N ILE A 29 3.20 15.38 -11.30
CA ILE A 29 4.57 15.88 -11.27
C ILE A 29 5.24 15.47 -12.58
N SER A 30 5.66 16.44 -13.38
CA SER A 30 6.13 16.25 -14.76
C SER A 30 7.47 15.50 -14.81
N GLU A 31 8.35 15.73 -13.83
CA GLU A 31 9.67 15.06 -13.76
C GLU A 31 9.60 13.63 -13.18
N ARG A 32 8.48 13.25 -12.54
CA ARG A 32 8.42 12.10 -11.63
C ARG A 32 8.90 10.80 -12.23
N VAL A 33 8.39 10.44 -13.41
CA VAL A 33 8.67 9.14 -14.05
C VAL A 33 9.63 9.36 -15.22
N GLY A 34 10.80 8.71 -15.13
CA GLY A 34 11.79 8.60 -16.18
C GLY A 34 11.53 7.38 -17.07
N GLU A 35 12.56 6.57 -17.31
CA GLU A 35 12.42 5.30 -18.03
C GLU A 35 11.50 4.33 -17.29
N VAL A 36 10.61 3.68 -18.03
CA VAL A 36 9.77 2.55 -17.57
C VAL A 36 10.15 1.35 -18.41
N ARG A 37 10.55 0.26 -17.76
CA ARG A 37 11.06 -0.95 -18.41
C ARG A 37 10.25 -2.16 -17.99
N ILE A 38 10.08 -3.09 -18.92
CA ILE A 38 9.40 -4.37 -18.73
C ILE A 38 10.41 -5.48 -19.03
N THR A 39 10.37 -6.58 -18.30
CA THR A 39 11.30 -7.70 -18.52
C THR A 39 10.61 -9.04 -18.27
N ASN A 40 10.95 -10.04 -19.10
CA ASN A 40 10.40 -11.41 -19.09
C ASN A 40 8.86 -11.51 -19.26
N CYS A 41 8.19 -10.47 -19.76
CA CYS A 41 6.75 -10.46 -20.05
C CYS A 41 6.52 -10.58 -21.57
N GLN A 42 5.36 -11.11 -21.98
CA GLN A 42 5.03 -11.32 -23.40
C GLN A 42 4.69 -10.04 -24.18
N SER A 43 4.71 -8.86 -23.55
CA SER A 43 4.33 -7.60 -24.19
C SER A 43 5.07 -6.40 -23.59
N GLU A 44 5.47 -5.48 -24.45
CA GLU A 44 6.09 -4.19 -24.13
C GLU A 44 5.07 -3.15 -23.61
N SER A 45 3.77 -3.46 -23.68
CA SER A 45 2.72 -2.61 -23.11
C SER A 45 2.51 -2.93 -21.63
N VAL A 46 2.72 -1.94 -20.75
CA VAL A 46 2.55 -2.06 -19.29
C VAL A 46 1.19 -2.68 -18.91
N THR A 47 0.11 -2.29 -19.58
CA THR A 47 -1.25 -2.81 -19.35
C THR A 47 -1.37 -4.31 -19.65
N TRP A 48 -0.67 -4.79 -20.67
CA TRP A 48 -0.67 -6.21 -21.05
C TRP A 48 0.32 -7.03 -20.22
N ALA A 49 1.51 -6.50 -19.91
CA ALA A 49 2.45 -7.12 -18.99
C ALA A 49 1.86 -7.33 -17.58
N VAL A 50 1.07 -6.37 -17.08
CA VAL A 50 0.30 -6.53 -15.83
C VAL A 50 -0.73 -7.67 -15.93
N ARG A 51 -1.39 -7.86 -17.09
CA ARG A 51 -2.35 -8.96 -17.30
C ARG A 51 -1.65 -10.33 -17.38
N ASP A 52 -0.51 -10.40 -18.06
CA ASP A 52 0.36 -11.58 -18.14
C ASP A 52 0.81 -12.02 -16.73
N ILE A 53 1.39 -11.09 -15.96
CA ILE A 53 1.81 -11.33 -14.57
C ILE A 53 0.65 -11.78 -13.68
N LEU A 54 -0.52 -11.12 -13.77
CA LEU A 54 -1.69 -11.51 -12.99
C LEU A 54 -2.23 -12.89 -13.39
N SER A 55 -2.11 -13.28 -14.67
CA SER A 55 -2.46 -14.63 -15.15
C SER A 55 -1.55 -15.68 -14.53
N ALA A 56 -0.23 -15.47 -14.55
CA ALA A 56 0.73 -16.35 -13.87
C ALA A 56 0.45 -16.44 -12.34
N GLN A 57 0.15 -15.31 -11.70
CA GLN A 57 -0.19 -15.29 -10.26
C GLN A 57 -1.52 -16.00 -9.94
N GLN A 58 -2.50 -15.99 -10.84
CA GLN A 58 -3.77 -16.70 -10.68
C GLN A 58 -3.62 -18.22 -10.89
N LYS A 59 -2.83 -18.65 -11.88
CA LYS A 59 -2.52 -20.07 -12.13
C LYS A 59 -1.84 -20.75 -10.93
N ASN A 60 -1.08 -19.99 -10.12
CA ASN A 60 -0.57 -20.49 -8.84
C ASN A 60 -1.70 -20.54 -7.78
N THR A 61 -2.31 -21.71 -7.59
CA THR A 61 -3.29 -21.96 -6.52
C THR A 61 -2.67 -22.33 -5.17
N ARG A 62 -1.37 -22.62 -5.13
CA ARG A 62 -0.67 -23.25 -3.98
C ARG A 62 -0.12 -22.27 -2.94
N ALA A 63 0.20 -21.02 -3.30
CA ALA A 63 0.86 -20.09 -2.37
C ALA A 63 -0.13 -19.07 -1.77
N GLU A 64 -0.23 -19.08 -0.43
CA GLU A 64 -1.03 -18.11 0.34
C GLU A 64 -0.27 -16.80 0.66
N GLY A 65 1.04 -16.77 0.44
CA GLY A 65 1.90 -15.62 0.68
C GLY A 65 1.67 -14.46 -0.30
N ASP A 66 2.33 -13.33 -0.05
CA ASP A 66 2.38 -12.25 -1.04
C ASP A 66 3.10 -12.74 -2.30
N LYS A 67 2.49 -12.52 -3.47
CA LYS A 67 3.01 -12.91 -4.79
C LYS A 67 3.79 -11.79 -5.48
N THR A 68 3.86 -10.61 -4.88
CA THR A 68 4.63 -9.46 -5.37
C THR A 68 5.85 -9.23 -4.50
N TYR A 69 6.97 -8.84 -5.12
CA TYR A 69 8.15 -8.32 -4.42
C TYR A 69 8.41 -6.89 -4.92
N HIS A 70 8.33 -5.92 -4.01
CA HIS A 70 8.63 -4.52 -4.31
C HIS A 70 10.05 -4.19 -3.86
N LEU A 71 10.91 -3.91 -4.83
CA LEU A 71 12.27 -3.42 -4.63
C LEU A 71 12.32 -1.90 -4.84
N LEU A 72 13.13 -1.24 -4.02
CA LEU A 72 13.60 0.12 -4.22
C LEU A 72 15.14 0.06 -4.32
N ILE A 73 15.70 0.65 -5.36
CA ILE A 73 17.14 0.91 -5.52
C ILE A 73 17.31 2.43 -5.51
N SER A 74 18.24 2.98 -4.75
CA SER A 74 18.48 4.43 -4.66
C SER A 74 19.97 4.73 -4.79
N PHE A 75 20.31 5.76 -5.54
CA PHE A 75 21.69 6.18 -5.79
C PHE A 75 22.18 7.16 -4.70
N ALA A 76 23.39 7.68 -4.81
CA ALA A 76 23.87 8.74 -3.94
C ALA A 76 23.28 10.11 -4.32
N PRO A 77 23.31 11.13 -3.43
CA PRO A 77 22.84 12.47 -3.76
C PRO A 77 23.66 13.09 -4.90
N GLY A 78 23.00 13.58 -5.95
CA GLY A 78 23.65 14.11 -7.15
C GLY A 78 24.18 13.07 -8.14
N GLU A 79 24.17 11.78 -7.79
CA GLU A 79 24.59 10.67 -8.65
C GLU A 79 23.53 10.38 -9.73
N LYS A 80 23.92 10.43 -11.00
CA LYS A 80 23.05 10.18 -12.16
C LYS A 80 23.70 9.17 -13.14
N PRO A 81 23.61 7.86 -12.91
CA PRO A 81 24.15 6.85 -13.82
C PRO A 81 23.40 6.84 -15.17
N SER A 82 24.05 6.36 -16.23
CA SER A 82 23.42 6.22 -17.55
C SER A 82 22.32 5.14 -17.56
N ALA A 83 21.40 5.21 -18.52
CA ALA A 83 20.36 4.19 -18.70
C ALA A 83 20.92 2.77 -18.89
N GLU A 84 22.16 2.61 -19.35
CA GLU A 84 22.84 1.32 -19.43
C GLU A 84 23.25 0.80 -18.05
N VAL A 85 23.88 1.64 -17.23
CA VAL A 85 24.22 1.31 -15.83
C VAL A 85 22.97 1.01 -15.02
N LEU A 86 21.90 1.79 -15.18
CA LEU A 86 20.62 1.54 -14.49
C LEU A 86 20.01 0.17 -14.85
N ARG A 87 20.15 -0.27 -16.12
CA ARG A 87 19.66 -1.58 -16.59
C ARG A 87 20.52 -2.74 -16.09
N ASP A 88 21.85 -2.64 -16.14
CA ASP A 88 22.75 -3.67 -15.58
C ASP A 88 22.56 -3.83 -14.06
N VAL A 89 22.46 -2.71 -13.34
CA VAL A 89 22.19 -2.68 -11.89
C VAL A 89 20.86 -3.35 -11.56
N GLU A 90 19.78 -3.07 -12.32
CA GLU A 90 18.49 -3.74 -12.11
C GLU A 90 18.60 -5.26 -12.32
N ASP A 91 19.22 -5.67 -13.44
CA ASP A 91 19.26 -7.06 -13.87
C ASP A 91 20.15 -7.91 -12.97
N ARG A 92 21.34 -7.43 -12.59
CA ARG A 92 22.26 -8.16 -11.70
C ARG A 92 21.74 -8.22 -10.27
N ILE A 93 21.06 -7.19 -9.76
CA ILE A 93 20.37 -7.25 -8.47
C ILE A 93 19.22 -8.26 -8.51
N CYS A 94 18.43 -8.30 -9.59
CA CYS A 94 17.36 -9.28 -9.74
C CYS A 94 17.90 -10.71 -9.89
N ALA A 95 18.94 -10.93 -10.71
CA ALA A 95 19.59 -12.22 -10.90
C ALA A 95 20.18 -12.76 -9.60
N ALA A 96 20.93 -11.94 -8.85
CA ALA A 96 21.53 -12.34 -7.57
C ALA A 96 20.48 -12.74 -6.52
N MET A 97 19.27 -12.16 -6.55
CA MET A 97 18.15 -12.57 -5.69
C MET A 97 17.37 -13.79 -6.20
N GLY A 98 17.75 -14.38 -7.35
CA GLY A 98 17.03 -15.51 -7.97
C GLY A 98 15.78 -15.10 -8.77
N TYR A 99 15.66 -13.82 -9.15
CA TYR A 99 14.57 -13.27 -9.95
C TYR A 99 14.96 -12.98 -11.41
N GLY A 100 16.08 -13.53 -11.90
CA GLY A 100 16.58 -13.30 -13.27
C GLY A 100 15.53 -13.60 -14.36
N GLU A 101 14.94 -14.80 -14.33
CA GLU A 101 13.87 -15.28 -15.23
C GLU A 101 12.46 -14.77 -14.87
N HIS A 102 12.30 -14.05 -13.76
CA HIS A 102 10.99 -13.63 -13.28
C HIS A 102 10.49 -12.38 -14.01
N GLN A 103 9.20 -12.37 -14.33
CA GLN A 103 8.50 -11.20 -14.87
C GLN A 103 8.61 -10.00 -13.92
N ARG A 104 8.95 -8.82 -14.47
CA ARG A 104 9.05 -7.58 -13.70
C ARG A 104 8.75 -6.34 -14.55
N ILE A 105 8.37 -5.27 -13.85
CA ILE A 105 8.22 -3.92 -14.41
C ILE A 105 8.96 -2.96 -13.48
N SER A 106 9.85 -2.15 -14.02
CA SER A 106 10.61 -1.12 -13.30
C SER A 106 10.27 0.28 -13.79
N ALA A 107 10.48 1.28 -12.92
CA ALA A 107 10.34 2.69 -13.24
C ALA A 107 11.39 3.52 -12.49
N VAL A 108 12.10 4.38 -13.22
CA VAL A 108 13.07 5.34 -12.69
C VAL A 108 12.31 6.58 -12.19
N HIS A 109 12.55 7.00 -10.95
CA HIS A 109 11.83 8.08 -10.26
C HIS A 109 12.76 9.25 -9.92
N ASN A 110 12.31 10.46 -10.27
CA ASN A 110 13.02 11.72 -10.02
C ASN A 110 12.23 12.68 -9.10
N ASP A 111 11.09 12.28 -8.54
CA ASP A 111 10.25 13.15 -7.66
C ASP A 111 10.89 13.48 -6.29
N THR A 112 12.12 13.06 -6.05
CA THR A 112 12.91 13.36 -4.85
C THR A 112 14.33 13.77 -5.22
N ASP A 113 15.07 14.29 -4.24
CA ASP A 113 16.46 14.78 -4.36
C ASP A 113 17.50 13.69 -4.65
N VAL A 114 17.08 12.41 -4.67
CA VAL A 114 17.91 11.25 -4.97
C VAL A 114 17.25 10.40 -6.06
N LEU A 115 18.01 10.09 -7.11
CA LEU A 115 17.58 9.18 -8.18
C LEU A 115 17.30 7.79 -7.59
N HIS A 116 16.16 7.21 -7.95
CA HIS A 116 15.82 5.87 -7.49
C HIS A 116 15.00 5.07 -8.52
N ILE A 117 15.10 3.75 -8.45
CA ILE A 117 14.32 2.81 -9.28
C ILE A 117 13.37 2.06 -8.36
N HIS A 118 12.08 2.05 -8.71
CA HIS A 118 11.16 1.06 -8.17
C HIS A 118 11.05 -0.13 -9.13
N VAL A 119 11.17 -1.35 -8.61
CA VAL A 119 10.96 -2.59 -9.38
C VAL A 119 9.83 -3.41 -8.75
N ALA A 120 8.81 -3.71 -9.54
CA ALA A 120 7.71 -4.60 -9.21
C ALA A 120 7.98 -5.97 -9.83
N ILE A 121 8.37 -6.95 -9.00
CA ILE A 121 8.75 -8.30 -9.45
C ILE A 121 7.63 -9.29 -9.12
N ASN A 122 7.27 -10.14 -10.09
CA ASN A 122 6.38 -11.28 -9.87
C ASN A 122 7.15 -12.39 -9.14
N LYS A 123 6.73 -12.77 -7.93
CA LYS A 123 7.36 -13.88 -7.19
C LYS A 123 6.96 -15.25 -7.71
N ILE A 124 5.91 -15.35 -8.53
CA ILE A 124 5.55 -16.59 -9.21
C ILE A 124 6.39 -16.71 -10.48
N HIS A 125 7.05 -17.85 -10.66
CA HIS A 125 7.80 -18.15 -11.87
C HIS A 125 6.83 -18.34 -13.06
N PRO A 126 7.02 -17.68 -14.21
CA PRO A 126 6.04 -17.70 -15.29
C PRO A 126 5.75 -19.11 -15.84
N GLN A 127 6.77 -19.95 -16.02
CA GLN A 127 6.66 -21.33 -16.49
C GLN A 127 6.42 -22.33 -15.34
N ARG A 128 7.24 -22.28 -14.28
CA ARG A 128 7.22 -23.29 -13.19
C ARG A 128 6.03 -23.15 -12.23
N LEU A 129 5.36 -21.99 -12.22
CA LEU A 129 4.21 -21.67 -11.36
C LEU A 129 4.44 -21.99 -9.85
N THR A 130 5.70 -21.87 -9.41
CA THR A 130 6.16 -21.92 -8.03
C THR A 130 6.43 -20.50 -7.52
N MET A 131 6.36 -20.29 -6.20
CA MET A 131 6.70 -19.01 -5.58
C MET A 131 8.15 -19.02 -5.10
N HIS A 132 8.94 -18.02 -5.49
CA HIS A 132 10.28 -17.77 -4.95
C HIS A 132 10.24 -16.69 -3.84
N GLU A 133 10.97 -16.94 -2.75
CA GLU A 133 11.11 -16.06 -1.58
C GLU A 133 12.59 -16.11 -1.11
N PRO A 134 13.42 -15.11 -1.46
CA PRO A 134 14.85 -15.13 -1.16
C PRO A 134 15.13 -15.03 0.35
N TYR A 135 15.82 -16.04 0.89
CA TYR A 135 16.16 -16.08 2.31
C TYR A 135 17.22 -15.03 2.67
N ARG A 136 16.93 -14.22 3.69
CA ARG A 136 17.81 -13.13 4.17
C ARG A 136 18.29 -12.17 3.06
N ASP A 137 17.39 -11.86 2.12
CA ASP A 137 17.61 -11.04 0.92
C ASP A 137 18.48 -9.77 1.11
N PHE A 138 18.44 -9.15 2.29
CA PHE A 138 19.25 -7.98 2.65
C PHE A 138 20.76 -8.22 2.64
N LYS A 139 21.23 -9.46 2.85
CA LYS A 139 22.65 -9.82 2.72
C LYS A 139 23.09 -9.78 1.27
N THR A 140 22.45 -10.62 0.44
CA THR A 140 22.70 -10.70 -1.00
C THR A 140 22.61 -9.33 -1.66
N ARG A 141 21.61 -8.51 -1.30
CA ARG A 141 21.47 -7.12 -1.77
C ARG A 141 22.63 -6.21 -1.36
N ALA A 142 23.09 -6.25 -0.11
CA ALA A 142 24.24 -5.48 0.34
C ALA A 142 25.53 -5.90 -0.41
N GLU A 143 25.72 -7.21 -0.58
CA GLU A 143 26.88 -7.80 -1.25
C GLU A 143 26.92 -7.46 -2.75
N ILE A 144 25.79 -7.52 -3.48
CA ILE A 144 25.77 -7.14 -4.91
C ILE A 144 25.86 -5.62 -5.11
N CYS A 145 25.24 -4.80 -4.25
CA CYS A 145 25.35 -3.34 -4.37
C CYS A 145 26.79 -2.86 -4.12
N ALA A 146 27.51 -3.43 -3.13
CA ALA A 146 28.90 -3.09 -2.87
C ALA A 146 29.86 -3.49 -4.01
N LYS A 147 29.53 -4.52 -4.81
CA LYS A 147 30.27 -4.89 -6.03
C LYS A 147 29.97 -3.94 -7.19
N LEU A 148 28.69 -3.73 -7.49
CA LEU A 148 28.23 -2.83 -8.54
C LEU A 148 28.74 -1.39 -8.36
N GLU A 149 28.92 -0.93 -7.12
CA GLU A 149 29.53 0.38 -6.84
C GLU A 149 30.99 0.49 -7.31
N ILE A 150 31.77 -0.58 -7.14
CA ILE A 150 33.18 -0.60 -7.57
C ILE A 150 33.25 -0.73 -9.10
N GLU A 151 32.44 -1.63 -9.67
CA GLU A 151 32.44 -1.91 -11.11
C GLU A 151 31.95 -0.74 -11.97
N HIS A 152 30.96 0.03 -11.51
CA HIS A 152 30.40 1.20 -12.21
C HIS A 152 30.94 2.55 -11.72
N GLY A 153 31.95 2.56 -10.83
CA GLY A 153 32.56 3.80 -10.32
C GLY A 153 31.63 4.70 -9.49
N LEU A 154 30.64 4.13 -8.82
CA LEU A 154 29.61 4.85 -8.05
C LEU A 154 30.07 5.21 -6.63
N GLU A 155 29.38 6.15 -5.96
CA GLU A 155 29.66 6.47 -4.56
C GLU A 155 29.42 5.24 -3.67
N ARG A 156 30.50 4.78 -3.04
CA ARG A 156 30.52 3.66 -2.11
C ARG A 156 29.89 4.07 -0.78
N VAL A 157 28.70 3.54 -0.49
CA VAL A 157 27.95 3.88 0.74
C VAL A 157 28.00 2.75 1.78
N ASN A 158 27.50 3.04 2.99
CA ASN A 158 27.50 2.06 4.07
C ASN A 158 26.35 1.04 3.96
N HIS A 159 26.65 -0.15 3.43
CA HIS A 159 25.75 -1.30 3.38
C HIS A 159 25.56 -2.04 4.72
N THR A 160 26.35 -1.71 5.76
CA THR A 160 26.32 -2.44 7.04
C THR A 160 25.17 -1.98 7.95
N GLY A 161 24.31 -2.93 8.32
CA GLY A 161 23.14 -2.71 9.17
C GLY A 161 23.47 -2.45 10.65
N ARG A 162 24.03 -1.26 10.96
CA ARG A 162 24.36 -0.85 12.34
C ARG A 162 23.14 -0.58 13.23
N LYS A 163 21.94 -0.41 12.65
CA LYS A 163 20.68 -0.10 13.36
C LYS A 163 19.68 -1.25 13.30
N SER A 164 18.92 -1.43 14.38
CA SER A 164 17.86 -2.44 14.45
C SER A 164 16.68 -2.10 13.54
N LEU A 165 15.90 -3.11 13.09
CA LEU A 165 14.74 -2.90 12.20
C LEU A 165 13.67 -1.96 12.78
N SER A 166 13.48 -1.96 14.10
CA SER A 166 12.56 -1.06 14.80
C SER A 166 13.12 0.38 14.87
N GLU A 167 14.42 0.53 15.07
CA GLU A 167 15.09 1.83 15.01
C GLU A 167 15.08 2.42 13.60
N SER A 168 15.41 1.63 12.57
CA SER A 168 15.37 2.08 11.18
C SER A 168 13.96 2.52 10.77
N LYS A 169 12.91 1.84 11.25
CA LYS A 169 11.51 2.27 11.06
C LYS A 169 11.17 3.59 11.79
N ALA A 170 11.75 3.84 12.96
CA ALA A 170 11.59 5.12 13.66
C ALA A 170 12.29 6.26 12.89
N ASN A 171 13.51 6.03 12.42
CA ASN A 171 14.27 6.97 11.59
C ASN A 171 13.56 7.23 10.24
N ASP A 172 13.01 6.20 9.59
CA ASP A 172 12.17 6.32 8.39
C ASP A 172 10.93 7.19 8.66
N MET A 173 10.25 6.99 9.80
CA MET A 173 9.07 7.77 10.19
C MET A 173 9.43 9.24 10.44
N GLU A 174 10.50 9.51 11.19
CA GLU A 174 11.00 10.87 11.46
C GLU A 174 11.36 11.58 10.14
N ARG A 175 12.05 10.89 9.22
CA ARG A 175 12.41 11.42 7.90
C ARG A 175 11.21 11.68 6.99
N HIS A 176 10.21 10.79 6.93
CA HIS A 176 9.05 10.98 6.04
C HIS A 176 7.95 11.88 6.61
N ALA A 177 7.76 11.93 7.93
CA ALA A 177 6.69 12.69 8.58
C ALA A 177 7.14 14.05 9.13
N GLY A 178 8.42 14.20 9.51
CA GLY A 178 8.98 15.43 10.07
C GLY A 178 8.82 15.62 11.57
N VAL A 179 8.27 14.64 12.30
CA VAL A 179 8.01 14.70 13.76
C VAL A 179 8.81 13.66 14.54
N GLU A 180 9.22 14.02 15.77
CA GLU A 180 10.03 13.18 16.67
C GLU A 180 9.30 11.89 17.00
N SER A 181 10.00 10.76 17.00
CA SER A 181 9.44 9.49 17.42
C SER A 181 9.61 9.27 18.93
N LEU A 182 8.72 8.48 19.53
CA LEU A 182 8.83 8.03 20.91
C LEU A 182 10.19 7.35 21.20
N LEU A 183 10.84 6.76 20.20
CA LEU A 183 12.19 6.20 20.36
C LEU A 183 13.22 7.30 20.69
N SER A 184 13.28 8.33 19.85
CA SER A 184 14.26 9.42 19.98
C SER A 184 13.97 10.29 21.20
N TRP A 185 12.69 10.55 21.49
CA TRP A 185 12.27 11.28 22.68
C TRP A 185 12.68 10.54 23.97
N VAL A 186 12.39 9.23 24.09
CA VAL A 186 12.80 8.44 25.28
C VAL A 186 14.33 8.34 25.38
N ARG A 187 15.04 8.23 24.25
CA ARG A 187 16.52 8.28 24.23
C ARG A 187 17.08 9.63 24.72
N ARG A 188 16.34 10.72 24.57
CA ARG A 188 16.79 12.11 24.82
C ARG A 188 16.38 12.64 26.20
N GLU A 189 15.22 12.23 26.73
CA GLU A 189 14.68 12.75 28.00
C GLU A 189 14.79 11.73 29.16
N CYS A 190 14.69 10.42 28.89
CA CYS A 190 14.50 9.42 29.96
C CYS A 190 15.60 8.38 30.07
N LEU A 191 16.44 8.18 29.04
CA LEU A 191 17.36 7.03 28.95
C LEU A 191 18.32 6.93 30.15
N GLU A 192 18.98 8.02 30.50
CA GLU A 192 19.94 8.07 31.61
C GLU A 192 19.27 7.71 32.96
N GLN A 193 18.09 8.30 33.24
CA GLN A 193 17.33 8.00 34.45
C GLN A 193 16.86 6.53 34.50
N ILE A 194 16.41 5.97 33.37
CA ILE A 194 16.03 4.56 33.25
C ILE A 194 17.27 3.64 33.41
N GLN A 195 18.44 4.08 32.94
CA GLN A 195 19.69 3.34 33.11
C GLN A 195 20.17 3.36 34.57
N ASN A 196 20.00 4.48 35.29
CA ASN A 196 20.40 4.61 36.69
C ASN A 196 19.42 3.96 37.68
N ALA A 197 18.15 3.75 37.28
CA ALA A 197 17.13 3.16 38.15
C ALA A 197 17.52 1.78 38.72
N THR A 198 17.54 1.68 40.04
CA THR A 198 17.98 0.55 40.88
C THR A 198 16.89 -0.48 41.15
N SER A 199 15.62 -0.12 40.95
CA SER A 199 14.47 -1.00 41.21
C SER A 199 13.38 -0.87 40.15
N TRP A 200 12.51 -1.88 40.02
CA TRP A 200 11.32 -1.79 39.16
C TRP A 200 10.40 -0.63 39.57
N LYS A 201 10.23 -0.38 40.87
CA LYS A 201 9.43 0.74 41.41
C LYS A 201 9.93 2.09 40.89
N GLU A 202 11.24 2.31 40.97
CA GLU A 202 11.91 3.53 40.49
C GLU A 202 11.81 3.66 38.96
N MET A 203 12.07 2.58 38.22
CA MET A 203 11.93 2.56 36.76
C MET A 203 10.49 2.87 36.29
N HIS A 204 9.47 2.34 37.01
CA HIS A 204 8.06 2.67 36.76
C HIS A 204 7.71 4.10 37.16
N GLN A 205 8.37 4.68 38.16
CA GLN A 205 8.18 6.07 38.58
C GLN A 205 8.71 7.05 37.53
N VAL A 206 9.98 6.90 37.11
CA VAL A 206 10.61 7.71 36.04
C VAL A 206 9.74 7.71 34.78
N LEU A 207 9.29 6.54 34.34
CA LEU A 207 8.39 6.43 33.18
C LEU A 207 7.03 7.11 33.44
N HIS A 208 6.46 6.96 34.63
CA HIS A 208 5.17 7.56 34.97
C HIS A 208 5.20 9.09 34.98
N GLU A 209 6.24 9.71 35.55
CA GLU A 209 6.41 11.16 35.61
C GLU A 209 6.46 11.76 34.19
N HIS A 210 7.07 11.02 33.25
CA HIS A 210 7.09 11.32 31.82
C HIS A 210 5.80 10.94 31.04
N GLY A 211 4.75 10.47 31.73
CA GLY A 211 3.47 10.06 31.12
C GLY A 211 3.54 8.77 30.29
N LEU A 212 4.52 7.91 30.60
CA LEU A 212 4.78 6.62 29.94
C LEU A 212 4.50 5.43 30.88
N GLU A 213 4.44 4.24 30.29
CA GLU A 213 4.24 2.98 31.02
C GLU A 213 5.05 1.83 30.42
N LEU A 214 5.54 0.92 31.29
CA LEU A 214 6.31 -0.27 30.90
C LEU A 214 5.43 -1.52 30.95
N ARG A 215 5.33 -2.25 29.84
CA ARG A 215 4.44 -3.42 29.70
C ARG A 215 5.18 -4.67 29.19
N LYS A 216 4.97 -5.83 29.84
CA LYS A 216 5.26 -7.17 29.30
C LYS A 216 4.45 -7.37 28.00
N ARG A 217 5.10 -7.67 26.86
CA ARG A 217 4.46 -7.95 25.56
C ARG A 217 5.23 -9.03 24.79
N GLY A 218 4.73 -10.27 24.86
CA GLY A 218 5.49 -11.45 24.42
C GLY A 218 6.75 -11.60 25.28
N ASN A 219 7.83 -12.10 24.68
CA ASN A 219 9.11 -12.36 25.37
C ASN A 219 9.94 -11.07 25.64
N GLY A 220 9.29 -9.92 25.83
CA GLY A 220 9.95 -8.63 25.89
C GLY A 220 9.12 -7.53 26.56
N LEU A 221 9.76 -6.38 26.77
CA LEU A 221 9.15 -5.18 27.33
C LEU A 221 8.94 -4.11 26.24
N VAL A 222 7.82 -3.39 26.34
CA VAL A 222 7.53 -2.19 25.55
C VAL A 222 7.25 -1.01 26.46
N ILE A 223 7.74 0.16 26.06
CA ILE A 223 7.39 1.45 26.64
C ILE A 223 6.25 2.01 25.79
N ALA A 224 5.16 2.46 26.41
CA ALA A 224 4.01 3.04 25.73
C ALA A 224 3.74 4.48 26.22
N ASP A 225 3.16 5.30 25.35
CA ASP A 225 2.55 6.58 25.73
C ASP A 225 1.03 6.46 25.96
N HIS A 226 0.42 7.51 26.51
CA HIS A 226 -1.01 7.59 26.75
C HIS A 226 -1.88 7.64 25.47
N GLU A 227 -1.31 7.97 24.30
CA GLU A 227 -2.01 7.88 22.99
C GLU A 227 -2.02 6.44 22.42
N GLY A 228 -1.22 5.53 22.99
CA GLY A 228 -1.04 4.15 22.52
C GLY A 228 0.09 3.97 21.51
N THR A 229 0.96 4.96 21.29
CA THR A 229 2.26 4.77 20.64
C THR A 229 3.10 3.82 21.50
N MET A 230 3.84 2.91 20.88
CA MET A 230 4.66 1.91 21.59
C MET A 230 6.03 1.75 20.94
N VAL A 231 7.08 1.71 21.77
CA VAL A 231 8.45 1.36 21.38
C VAL A 231 8.92 0.15 22.18
N LYS A 232 9.70 -0.75 21.56
CA LYS A 232 10.31 -1.88 22.30
C LYS A 232 11.44 -1.33 23.17
N ALA A 233 11.45 -1.64 24.46
CA ALA A 233 12.48 -1.14 25.38
C ALA A 233 13.89 -1.47 24.87
N SER A 234 14.11 -2.71 24.40
CA SER A 234 15.38 -3.16 23.80
C SER A 234 15.74 -2.52 22.43
N THR A 235 14.99 -1.50 21.98
CA THR A 235 15.34 -0.65 20.82
C THR A 235 15.80 0.72 21.29
N VAL A 236 15.29 1.22 22.43
CA VAL A 236 15.79 2.44 23.07
C VAL A 236 17.28 2.25 23.39
N ALA A 237 17.62 1.20 24.14
CA ALA A 237 19.00 0.74 24.35
C ALA A 237 19.03 -0.80 24.58
N ARG A 238 20.21 -1.44 24.50
CA ARG A 238 20.35 -2.92 24.45
C ARG A 238 20.28 -3.59 25.83
N ASP A 239 20.75 -2.87 26.84
CA ASP A 239 20.55 -3.10 28.28
C ASP A 239 19.06 -3.13 28.67
N LEU A 240 18.22 -2.28 28.09
CA LEU A 240 16.77 -2.26 28.30
C LEU A 240 16.01 -3.45 27.66
N SER A 241 16.66 -4.61 27.54
CA SER A 241 16.04 -5.89 27.19
C SER A 241 15.42 -6.54 28.43
N LYS A 242 14.41 -7.40 28.25
CA LYS A 242 13.70 -8.06 29.37
C LYS A 242 14.70 -8.80 30.28
N ASN A 243 15.50 -9.69 29.72
CA ASN A 243 16.52 -10.46 30.44
C ASN A 243 17.46 -9.52 31.20
N LYS A 244 18.18 -8.61 30.52
CA LYS A 244 19.14 -7.71 31.18
C LYS A 244 18.55 -6.80 32.27
N LEU A 245 17.27 -6.47 32.20
CA LEU A 245 16.60 -5.74 33.27
C LEU A 245 16.18 -6.68 34.42
N GLU A 246 15.79 -7.92 34.14
CA GLU A 246 15.53 -8.92 35.19
C GLU A 246 16.82 -9.41 35.87
N ASP A 247 17.92 -9.52 35.11
CA ASP A 247 19.28 -9.78 35.61
C ASP A 247 19.77 -8.67 36.56
N ARG A 248 19.23 -7.44 36.42
CA ARG A 248 19.64 -6.24 37.20
C ARG A 248 18.68 -5.87 38.32
N LEU A 249 17.38 -6.12 38.14
CA LEU A 249 16.29 -5.59 38.99
C LEU A 249 15.42 -6.71 39.63
N GLY A 250 15.74 -7.98 39.39
CA GLY A 250 14.89 -9.12 39.77
C GLY A 250 13.72 -9.36 38.80
N GLU A 251 12.85 -10.33 39.07
CA GLU A 251 11.74 -10.64 38.14
C GLU A 251 10.86 -9.40 37.87
N PHE A 252 10.44 -9.17 36.63
CA PHE A 252 9.64 -8.00 36.28
C PHE A 252 8.33 -7.96 37.05
N GLU A 253 8.27 -7.02 37.99
CA GLU A 253 7.04 -6.53 38.61
C GLU A 253 6.28 -5.66 37.59
N GLY A 254 5.05 -6.04 37.28
CA GLY A 254 4.13 -5.14 36.60
C GLY A 254 3.64 -4.07 37.58
N ARG A 255 3.61 -2.80 37.17
CA ARG A 255 3.00 -1.72 37.97
C ARG A 255 1.62 -2.16 38.45
N GLN A 256 1.46 -2.34 39.76
CA GLN A 256 0.19 -2.75 40.33
C GLN A 256 -0.85 -1.67 40.04
N HIS A 257 -1.79 -1.96 39.14
CA HIS A 257 -2.97 -1.11 38.96
C HIS A 257 -3.85 -1.29 40.19
N GLY A 258 -3.66 -0.40 41.17
CA GLY A 258 -4.50 -0.23 42.36
C GLY A 258 -5.92 0.24 42.03
N ARG A 259 -6.61 -0.50 41.17
CA ARG A 259 -8.07 -0.48 41.09
C ARG A 259 -8.53 -1.39 42.23
N PRO A 260 -9.23 -0.88 43.27
CA PRO A 260 -9.69 -1.73 44.34
C PRO A 260 -10.61 -2.80 43.75
N THR A 261 -10.19 -4.06 43.83
CA THR A 261 -11.07 -5.21 43.63
C THR A 261 -12.09 -5.15 44.75
N PRO A 262 -13.39 -4.95 44.50
CA PRO A 262 -14.37 -5.09 45.55
C PRO A 262 -14.31 -6.54 46.04
N SER A 263 -14.09 -6.73 47.34
CA SER A 263 -14.28 -8.01 48.00
C SER A 263 -15.67 -8.57 47.65
N PRO A 264 -15.87 -9.89 47.63
CA PRO A 264 -17.15 -10.51 47.29
C PRO A 264 -18.20 -10.33 48.40
N GLY A 265 -18.61 -9.07 48.60
CA GLY A 265 -19.71 -8.68 49.49
C GLY A 265 -21.07 -8.91 48.85
N THR A 266 -22.06 -9.12 49.71
CA THR A 266 -23.45 -9.48 49.41
C THR A 266 -24.06 -8.66 48.25
N PRO A 267 -24.75 -9.29 47.27
CA PRO A 267 -25.35 -8.56 46.16
C PRO A 267 -26.49 -7.66 46.66
N LEU A 268 -26.29 -6.34 46.57
CA LEU A 268 -27.34 -5.36 46.82
C LEU A 268 -28.52 -5.57 45.85
N PRO A 269 -29.78 -5.45 46.32
CA PRO A 269 -30.95 -5.59 45.46
C PRO A 269 -30.97 -4.50 44.40
N LYS A 270 -31.30 -4.88 43.15
CA LYS A 270 -31.45 -3.94 42.04
C LYS A 270 -32.59 -2.96 42.36
N PRO A 271 -32.40 -1.63 42.25
CA PRO A 271 -33.50 -0.68 42.39
C PRO A 271 -34.63 -1.00 41.41
N GLY A 272 -35.85 -1.15 41.93
CA GLY A 272 -37.03 -1.38 41.10
C GLY A 272 -37.31 -0.17 40.22
N ILE A 273 -37.47 -0.39 38.91
CA ILE A 273 -37.83 0.67 37.97
C ILE A 273 -39.32 1.00 38.19
N GLY A 274 -39.60 2.03 38.98
CA GLY A 274 -40.95 2.54 39.19
C GLY A 274 -41.59 2.99 37.86
N LYS A 275 -42.92 2.83 37.75
CA LYS A 275 -43.68 3.28 36.58
C LYS A 275 -43.49 4.79 36.37
N VAL A 276 -43.33 5.22 35.12
CA VAL A 276 -43.06 6.63 34.76
C VAL A 276 -44.28 7.50 35.11
N GLY A 277 -44.14 8.32 36.16
CA GLY A 277 -45.13 9.32 36.55
C GLY A 277 -45.12 10.55 35.62
N ARG A 278 -46.27 11.20 35.46
CA ARG A 278 -46.47 12.35 34.54
C ARG A 278 -45.91 13.69 35.06
N ARG A 279 -44.71 13.72 35.64
CA ARG A 279 -43.99 14.96 36.00
C ARG A 279 -42.48 14.83 35.68
N PRO A 280 -41.85 15.85 35.06
CA PRO A 280 -40.41 15.82 34.78
C PRO A 280 -39.58 15.95 36.06
N PRO A 281 -38.35 15.41 36.10
CA PRO A 281 -37.47 15.51 37.27
C PRO A 281 -36.90 16.92 37.44
N PRO A 282 -36.67 17.39 38.70
CA PRO A 282 -36.16 18.75 38.96
C PRO A 282 -34.68 18.91 38.54
N ALA A 283 -34.38 20.05 37.91
CA ALA A 283 -33.10 20.34 37.29
C ALA A 283 -32.07 20.93 38.28
N SER A 284 -31.47 20.10 39.15
CA SER A 284 -30.45 20.57 40.11
C SER A 284 -29.33 19.59 40.48
N ARG A 285 -29.30 18.37 39.91
CA ARG A 285 -28.52 17.26 40.51
C ARG A 285 -27.00 17.24 40.27
N ASN A 286 -26.43 18.20 39.53
CA ASN A 286 -24.99 18.39 39.36
C ASN A 286 -24.59 19.87 39.58
N ARG A 287 -24.36 20.26 40.84
CA ARG A 287 -23.49 21.41 41.17
C ARG A 287 -22.35 20.91 42.05
N LEU A 288 -21.12 21.15 41.61
CA LEU A 288 -19.92 21.00 42.45
C LEU A 288 -20.02 22.00 43.59
N ARG A 289 -19.93 21.56 44.86
CA ARG A 289 -20.19 22.42 46.03
C ARG A 289 -18.94 23.02 46.68
N SER A 290 -17.73 22.58 46.36
CA SER A 290 -16.48 23.23 46.80
C SER A 290 -15.30 22.91 45.88
N MET A 291 -14.35 23.84 45.76
CA MET A 291 -13.06 23.58 45.09
C MET A 291 -12.24 22.49 45.79
N SER A 292 -12.39 22.34 47.11
CA SER A 292 -11.75 21.29 47.90
C SER A 292 -12.24 19.86 47.57
N SER A 293 -13.33 19.72 46.81
CA SER A 293 -13.80 18.40 46.33
C SER A 293 -13.09 17.92 45.06
N LEU A 294 -12.27 18.76 44.42
CA LEU A 294 -11.26 18.30 43.48
C LEU A 294 -10.17 17.58 44.27
N GLN A 295 -10.25 16.24 44.32
CA GLN A 295 -9.09 15.41 44.65
C GLN A 295 -7.90 15.94 43.86
N SER A 296 -6.76 16.15 44.54
CA SER A 296 -5.60 16.81 43.95
C SER A 296 -5.17 16.07 42.68
N LEU A 297 -5.53 16.68 41.55
CA LEU A 297 -4.93 16.37 40.27
C LEU A 297 -3.45 16.69 40.45
N LYS A 298 -2.66 15.63 40.71
CA LYS A 298 -1.22 15.70 40.52
C LYS A 298 -1.03 16.09 39.06
N ILE A 299 -0.69 17.36 38.86
CA ILE A 299 -0.30 17.87 37.55
C ILE A 299 1.00 17.13 37.28
N ASP A 300 0.96 16.09 36.45
CA ASP A 300 2.14 15.32 36.05
C ASP A 300 3.14 16.31 35.42
N SER A 301 4.09 16.75 36.23
CA SER A 301 4.96 17.90 35.95
C SER A 301 6.17 17.54 35.11
N GLY A 302 6.43 16.23 34.95
CA GLY A 302 7.41 15.73 33.99
C GLY A 302 7.00 16.05 32.56
N LYS A 303 7.99 16.36 31.72
CA LYS A 303 7.78 16.55 30.28
C LYS A 303 7.14 15.27 29.72
N ARG A 304 5.95 15.36 29.13
CA ARG A 304 5.31 14.23 28.44
C ARG A 304 5.76 14.16 26.99
N TYR A 305 5.76 12.96 26.41
CA TYR A 305 5.98 12.82 24.96
C TYR A 305 4.83 13.46 24.18
N GLU A 306 5.17 14.46 23.39
CA GLU A 306 4.34 14.99 22.31
C GLU A 306 5.07 14.76 20.98
N LYS A 307 4.30 14.53 19.92
CA LYS A 307 4.82 14.59 18.55
C LYS A 307 5.17 16.05 18.25
N ARG A 308 6.45 16.37 18.04
CA ARG A 308 6.97 17.74 17.79
C ARG A 308 7.90 17.73 16.54
N PRO A 309 8.08 18.85 15.82
CA PRO A 309 9.00 18.92 14.67
C PRO A 309 10.44 18.51 15.03
N VAL A 310 11.10 17.71 14.17
CA VAL A 310 12.50 17.28 14.40
C VAL A 310 13.50 18.29 13.82
N GLY A 311 14.36 18.82 14.68
CA GLY A 311 15.68 19.35 14.29
C GLY A 311 15.65 20.42 13.19
N HIS A 312 14.74 21.37 13.29
CA HIS A 312 14.78 22.58 12.46
C HIS A 312 15.84 23.53 13.01
N ARG A 313 16.65 24.14 12.13
CA ARG A 313 17.61 25.21 12.48
C ARG A 313 16.95 26.57 12.71
N THR A 314 15.63 26.64 12.53
CA THR A 314 14.79 27.82 12.70
C THR A 314 13.66 27.49 13.67
N ASP A 315 13.12 28.49 14.36
CA ASP A 315 11.85 28.31 15.04
C ASP A 315 10.75 27.91 14.01
N THR A 316 9.84 27.05 14.44
CA THR A 316 8.69 26.54 13.70
C THR A 316 7.42 26.50 14.55
N THR A 317 7.44 27.10 15.74
CA THR A 317 6.37 27.01 16.76
C THR A 317 5.03 27.51 16.24
N GLU A 318 5.00 28.68 15.58
CA GLU A 318 3.77 29.21 14.97
C GLU A 318 3.24 28.32 13.84
N LEU A 319 4.09 27.95 12.87
CA LEU A 319 3.71 27.06 11.78
C LEU A 319 3.16 25.73 12.32
N TYR A 320 3.74 25.22 13.41
CA TYR A 320 3.31 23.98 14.02
C TYR A 320 1.98 24.11 14.79
N ALA A 321 1.67 25.28 15.35
CA ALA A 321 0.35 25.61 15.88
C ALA A 321 -0.70 25.68 14.75
N ARG A 322 -0.44 26.47 13.69
CA ARG A 322 -1.29 26.57 12.49
C ARG A 322 -1.59 25.17 11.90
N TYR A 323 -0.60 24.28 11.87
CA TYR A 323 -0.76 22.87 11.50
C TYR A 323 -1.63 22.05 12.47
N LYS A 324 -1.42 22.15 13.79
CA LYS A 324 -2.25 21.46 14.80
C LYS A 324 -3.74 21.82 14.63
N ASP A 325 -4.04 23.08 14.33
CA ASP A 325 -5.40 23.57 14.15
C ASP A 325 -6.04 23.05 12.84
N GLU A 326 -5.36 23.16 11.69
CA GLU A 326 -5.86 22.58 10.42
C GLU A 326 -6.08 21.07 10.56
N GLN A 327 -5.16 20.36 11.24
CA GLN A 327 -5.29 18.94 11.54
C GLN A 327 -6.55 18.63 12.38
N SER A 328 -6.87 19.46 13.37
CA SER A 328 -8.09 19.30 14.17
C SER A 328 -9.35 19.49 13.31
N ALA A 329 -9.38 20.52 12.46
CA ALA A 329 -10.50 20.84 11.58
C ALA A 329 -10.73 19.76 10.52
N VAL A 330 -9.67 19.21 9.92
CA VAL A 330 -9.73 18.08 8.97
C VAL A 330 -10.24 16.82 9.66
N ARG A 331 -9.77 16.51 10.89
CA ARG A 331 -10.25 15.36 11.67
C ARG A 331 -11.73 15.48 12.05
N HIS A 332 -12.15 16.66 12.50
CA HIS A 332 -13.55 16.95 12.85
C HIS A 332 -14.47 16.86 11.63
N THR A 333 -14.10 17.49 10.51
CA THR A 333 -14.84 17.45 9.24
C THR A 333 -14.97 16.00 8.73
N ARG A 334 -13.87 15.24 8.75
CA ARG A 334 -13.89 13.81 8.38
C ARG A 334 -14.78 12.97 9.31
N ALA A 335 -14.80 13.25 10.62
CA ALA A 335 -15.68 12.56 11.56
C ALA A 335 -17.17 12.85 11.25
N LYS A 336 -17.52 14.11 10.96
CA LYS A 336 -18.87 14.54 10.55
C LYS A 336 -19.31 13.89 9.23
N GLU A 337 -18.45 13.89 8.20
CA GLU A 337 -18.72 13.24 6.91
C GLU A 337 -18.88 11.72 7.05
N LEU A 338 -18.01 11.06 7.82
CA LEU A 338 -18.12 9.62 8.09
C LEU A 338 -19.33 9.24 8.97
N ALA A 339 -19.86 10.16 9.78
CA ALA A 339 -21.12 9.95 10.49
C ALA A 339 -22.31 10.03 9.53
N ALA A 340 -22.42 11.13 8.77
CA ALA A 340 -23.50 11.32 7.80
C ALA A 340 -23.59 10.20 6.74
N GLU A 341 -22.45 9.65 6.32
CA GLU A 341 -22.39 8.53 5.37
C GLU A 341 -22.76 7.17 6.00
N ARG A 342 -22.64 7.00 7.33
CA ARG A 342 -23.22 5.84 8.04
C ARG A 342 -24.73 5.98 8.13
N ASP A 343 -25.22 7.16 8.51
CA ASP A 343 -26.66 7.44 8.60
C ASP A 343 -27.36 7.25 7.24
N ARG A 344 -26.74 7.72 6.15
CA ARG A 344 -27.21 7.49 4.78
C ARG A 344 -27.33 6.00 4.48
N ARG A 345 -26.28 5.22 4.75
CA ARG A 345 -26.28 3.76 4.56
C ARG A 345 -27.40 3.09 5.36
N ASP A 346 -27.56 3.44 6.63
CA ASP A 346 -28.49 2.74 7.51
C ASP A 346 -29.95 3.08 7.18
N ARG A 347 -30.26 4.33 6.82
CA ARG A 347 -31.56 4.71 6.22
C ARG A 347 -31.82 3.98 4.89
N ALA A 348 -30.81 3.83 4.03
CA ALA A 348 -30.95 3.09 2.77
C ALA A 348 -31.21 1.58 3.01
N LEU A 349 -30.56 0.98 4.01
CA LEU A 349 -30.80 -0.41 4.42
C LEU A 349 -32.19 -0.59 5.05
N GLU A 350 -32.67 0.36 5.85
CA GLU A 350 -34.04 0.35 6.39
C GLU A 350 -35.07 0.47 5.26
N ASN A 351 -34.90 1.41 4.34
CA ASN A 351 -35.81 1.61 3.20
C ASN A 351 -35.86 0.38 2.28
N ALA A 352 -34.71 -0.26 2.00
CA ALA A 352 -34.67 -1.50 1.22
C ALA A 352 -35.42 -2.65 1.92
N ARG A 353 -35.29 -2.78 3.26
CA ARG A 353 -36.06 -3.76 4.06
C ARG A 353 -37.55 -3.46 4.03
N ARG A 354 -37.97 -2.23 4.36
CA ARG A 354 -39.37 -1.77 4.32
C ARG A 354 -40.01 -2.03 2.96
N ALA A 355 -39.31 -1.74 1.86
CA ALA A 355 -39.79 -2.03 0.50
C ALA A 355 -39.94 -3.54 0.20
N ALA A 356 -39.03 -4.38 0.69
CA ALA A 356 -39.13 -5.83 0.53
C ALA A 356 -40.25 -6.44 1.40
N ASP A 357 -40.45 -5.93 2.62
CA ASP A 357 -41.47 -6.41 3.54
C ASP A 357 -42.89 -5.94 3.12
N LEU A 358 -43.03 -4.74 2.54
CA LEU A 358 -44.25 -4.31 1.85
C LEU A 358 -44.59 -5.24 0.66
N LYS A 359 -43.62 -5.54 -0.21
CA LYS A 359 -43.82 -6.51 -1.31
C LYS A 359 -44.23 -7.89 -0.81
N ARG A 360 -43.64 -8.35 0.30
CA ARG A 360 -44.03 -9.61 0.97
C ARG A 360 -45.46 -9.57 1.51
N ALA A 361 -45.90 -8.45 2.07
CA ALA A 361 -47.29 -8.28 2.51
C ALA A 361 -48.26 -8.36 1.32
N SER A 362 -47.96 -7.71 0.19
CA SER A 362 -48.74 -7.84 -1.05
C SER A 362 -48.82 -9.30 -1.55
N ILE A 363 -47.69 -10.01 -1.62
CA ILE A 363 -47.64 -11.43 -2.05
C ILE A 363 -48.44 -12.34 -1.09
N LYS A 364 -48.49 -12.01 0.21
CA LYS A 364 -49.32 -12.70 1.19
C LYS A 364 -50.80 -12.56 0.84
N LEU A 365 -51.25 -11.32 0.57
CA LEU A 365 -52.65 -10.95 0.30
C LEU A 365 -53.17 -11.39 -1.08
N MET A 366 -52.32 -11.49 -2.11
CA MET A 366 -52.73 -11.96 -3.44
C MET A 366 -53.42 -13.34 -3.38
N VAL A 367 -54.52 -13.53 -4.12
CA VAL A 367 -55.09 -14.87 -4.38
C VAL A 367 -54.32 -15.48 -5.56
N ALA A 368 -53.46 -16.47 -5.29
CA ALA A 368 -52.60 -17.10 -6.31
C ALA A 368 -52.12 -18.49 -5.85
N PRO A 369 -51.85 -19.43 -6.78
CA PRO A 369 -51.31 -20.75 -6.47
C PRO A 369 -49.99 -20.71 -5.68
N GLY A 370 -49.79 -21.70 -4.81
CA GLY A 370 -48.65 -21.74 -3.88
C GLY A 370 -47.27 -21.72 -4.54
N LEU A 371 -47.14 -22.25 -5.76
CA LEU A 371 -45.89 -22.18 -6.54
C LEU A 371 -45.56 -20.72 -6.93
N ASN A 372 -46.54 -19.96 -7.42
CA ASN A 372 -46.36 -18.57 -7.82
C ASN A 372 -45.96 -17.70 -6.62
N LYS A 373 -46.60 -17.91 -5.45
CA LYS A 373 -46.18 -17.23 -4.21
C LYS A 373 -44.73 -17.55 -3.82
N LYS A 374 -44.30 -18.82 -3.92
CA LYS A 374 -42.88 -19.20 -3.66
C LYS A 374 -41.91 -18.47 -4.59
N LEU A 375 -42.21 -18.40 -5.89
CA LEU A 375 -41.38 -17.71 -6.89
C LEU A 375 -41.30 -16.19 -6.62
N LEU A 376 -42.43 -15.54 -6.30
CA LEU A 376 -42.47 -14.11 -5.97
C LEU A 376 -41.69 -13.78 -4.68
N TYR A 377 -41.76 -14.64 -3.65
CA TYR A 377 -40.94 -14.49 -2.44
C TYR A 377 -39.44 -14.67 -2.72
N ALA A 378 -39.06 -15.65 -3.54
CA ALA A 378 -37.67 -15.88 -3.93
C ALA A 378 -37.10 -14.69 -4.74
N SER A 379 -37.87 -14.18 -5.69
CA SER A 379 -37.54 -12.97 -6.48
C SER A 379 -37.33 -11.76 -5.56
N THR A 380 -38.29 -11.48 -4.66
CA THR A 380 -38.20 -10.37 -3.70
C THR A 380 -36.97 -10.49 -2.80
N HIS A 381 -36.60 -11.71 -2.37
CA HIS A 381 -35.39 -11.94 -1.58
C HIS A 381 -34.10 -11.72 -2.39
N LYS A 382 -34.06 -12.16 -3.66
CA LYS A 382 -32.95 -11.90 -4.58
C LYS A 382 -32.72 -10.39 -4.77
N THR A 383 -33.77 -9.63 -5.09
CA THR A 383 -33.68 -8.17 -5.24
C THR A 383 -33.20 -7.48 -3.96
N LEU A 384 -33.69 -7.90 -2.78
CA LEU A 384 -33.22 -7.35 -1.50
C LEU A 384 -31.72 -7.61 -1.27
N LYS A 385 -31.24 -8.82 -1.60
CA LYS A 385 -29.82 -9.19 -1.50
C LYS A 385 -28.94 -8.35 -2.43
N GLU A 386 -29.41 -8.11 -3.66
CA GLU A 386 -28.74 -7.27 -4.66
C GLU A 386 -28.71 -5.78 -4.24
N GLN A 387 -29.83 -5.26 -3.74
CA GLN A 387 -29.90 -3.89 -3.18
C GLN A 387 -28.95 -3.71 -1.99
N ILE A 388 -28.92 -4.65 -1.04
CA ILE A 388 -27.99 -4.59 0.10
C ILE A 388 -26.54 -4.64 -0.38
N ALA A 389 -26.21 -5.49 -1.36
CA ALA A 389 -24.86 -5.56 -1.92
C ALA A 389 -24.46 -4.26 -2.65
N LYS A 390 -25.39 -3.62 -3.36
CA LYS A 390 -25.21 -2.29 -3.98
C LYS A 390 -24.94 -1.22 -2.92
N ILE A 391 -25.83 -1.05 -1.94
CA ILE A 391 -25.71 -0.07 -0.84
C ILE A 391 -24.38 -0.23 -0.09
N GLN A 392 -23.98 -1.47 0.24
CA GLN A 392 -22.69 -1.72 0.90
C GLN A 392 -21.49 -1.35 0.02
N THR A 393 -21.61 -1.49 -1.30
CA THR A 393 -20.53 -1.19 -2.25
C THR A 393 -20.40 0.32 -2.49
N GLU A 394 -21.52 1.02 -2.58
CA GLU A 394 -21.58 2.48 -2.65
C GLU A 394 -21.04 3.10 -1.36
N HIS A 395 -21.46 2.61 -0.19
CA HIS A 395 -20.92 3.05 1.10
C HIS A 395 -19.41 2.81 1.24
N ARG A 396 -18.88 1.67 0.76
CA ARG A 396 -17.43 1.44 0.74
C ARG A 396 -16.70 2.50 -0.10
N LYS A 397 -17.19 2.77 -1.33
CA LYS A 397 -16.63 3.81 -2.21
C LYS A 397 -16.73 5.21 -1.62
N ALA A 398 -17.84 5.55 -0.96
CA ALA A 398 -18.06 6.84 -0.32
C ALA A 398 -17.13 7.03 0.89
N VAL A 399 -17.03 6.04 1.77
CA VAL A 399 -16.09 6.04 2.91
C VAL A 399 -14.63 6.08 2.43
N GLU A 400 -14.29 5.39 1.34
CA GLU A 400 -12.96 5.46 0.73
C GLU A 400 -12.65 6.87 0.21
N LYS A 401 -13.58 7.49 -0.55
CA LYS A 401 -13.46 8.88 -1.01
C LYS A 401 -13.31 9.89 0.14
N ILE A 402 -14.11 9.77 1.20
CA ILE A 402 -14.00 10.63 2.40
C ILE A 402 -12.62 10.45 3.06
N ASN A 403 -12.11 9.21 3.12
CA ASN A 403 -10.79 8.94 3.71
C ASN A 403 -9.61 9.41 2.85
N THR A 404 -9.73 9.46 1.53
CA THR A 404 -8.68 9.99 0.65
C THR A 404 -8.74 11.51 0.57
N THR A 405 -9.92 12.10 0.35
CA THR A 405 -10.11 13.57 0.27
C THR A 405 -9.84 14.27 1.61
N ARG A 406 -10.29 13.71 2.75
CA ARG A 406 -10.04 14.28 4.09
C ARG A 406 -8.87 13.60 4.82
N LYS A 407 -7.83 13.20 4.08
CA LYS A 407 -6.62 12.59 4.66
C LYS A 407 -5.85 13.66 5.46
N ALA A 408 -5.78 13.48 6.78
CA ALA A 408 -4.89 14.23 7.64
C ALA A 408 -3.42 14.06 7.18
N ARG A 409 -2.82 15.16 6.69
CA ARG A 409 -1.43 15.24 6.19
C ARG A 409 -0.43 15.02 7.34
N GLN A 410 0.78 14.53 7.08
CA GLN A 410 1.87 14.65 8.06
C GLN A 410 2.44 16.08 8.05
N TRP A 411 3.28 16.43 9.02
CA TRP A 411 3.89 17.76 9.12
C TRP A 411 4.70 18.12 7.86
N ALA A 412 5.57 17.22 7.40
CA ALA A 412 6.31 17.42 6.15
C ALA A 412 5.39 17.47 4.90
N ASP A 413 4.31 16.68 4.85
CA ASP A 413 3.32 16.72 3.76
C ASP A 413 2.54 18.06 3.74
N TRP A 414 2.33 18.66 4.91
CA TRP A 414 1.61 19.93 5.06
C TRP A 414 2.50 21.12 4.70
N LEU A 415 3.74 21.14 5.18
CA LEU A 415 4.74 22.14 4.79
C LEU A 415 4.96 22.15 3.26
N GLN A 416 5.02 20.98 2.62
CA GLN A 416 5.12 20.84 1.17
C GLN A 416 3.95 21.49 0.43
N VAL A 417 2.73 21.36 0.96
CA VAL A 417 1.52 21.99 0.39
C VAL A 417 1.54 23.50 0.62
N LYS A 418 1.85 23.97 1.83
CA LYS A 418 1.92 25.40 2.15
C LYS A 418 3.00 26.11 1.32
N ALA A 419 4.16 25.52 1.17
CA ALA A 419 5.22 26.02 0.30
C ALA A 419 4.79 26.10 -1.19
N LYS A 420 3.95 25.16 -1.68
CA LYS A 420 3.36 25.24 -3.03
C LYS A 420 2.19 26.23 -3.14
N GLU A 421 1.54 26.58 -2.02
CA GLU A 421 0.60 27.70 -1.89
C GLU A 421 1.32 29.06 -1.79
N GLY A 422 2.66 29.09 -1.73
CA GLY A 422 3.50 30.29 -1.74
C GLY A 422 4.14 30.65 -0.39
N ASP A 423 3.86 29.91 0.68
CA ASP A 423 4.36 30.16 2.04
C ASP A 423 5.90 29.99 2.13
N GLN A 424 6.58 31.12 2.26
CA GLN A 424 8.05 31.17 2.36
C GLN A 424 8.57 30.70 3.73
N GLU A 425 7.77 30.82 4.80
CA GLU A 425 8.13 30.28 6.12
C GLU A 425 8.12 28.75 6.08
N ALA A 426 7.09 28.16 5.45
CA ALA A 426 6.99 26.72 5.26
C ALA A 426 8.11 26.17 4.36
N LEU A 427 8.47 26.87 3.28
CA LEU A 427 9.61 26.51 2.42
C LEU A 427 10.95 26.61 3.18
N LYS A 428 11.14 27.67 3.96
CA LYS A 428 12.31 27.85 4.82
C LYS A 428 12.40 26.74 5.87
N ALA A 429 11.29 26.33 6.48
CA ALA A 429 11.26 25.22 7.43
C ALA A 429 11.65 23.88 6.78
N LEU A 430 11.18 23.57 5.56
CA LEU A 430 11.62 22.37 4.84
C LEU A 430 13.16 22.36 4.64
N ARG A 431 13.72 23.47 4.16
CA ARG A 431 15.16 23.64 3.87
C ARG A 431 16.03 23.69 5.14
N ALA A 432 15.50 24.21 6.25
CA ALA A 432 16.21 24.36 7.53
C ALA A 432 16.34 23.05 8.34
N ARG A 433 15.92 21.92 7.78
CA ARG A 433 15.73 20.65 8.48
C ARG A 433 17.01 19.81 8.59
N ALA A 434 17.27 19.26 9.77
CA ALA A 434 18.44 18.41 10.02
C ALA A 434 18.50 17.19 9.09
N GLY A 435 19.64 17.05 8.40
CA GLY A 435 19.94 15.92 7.52
C GLY A 435 19.72 16.18 6.03
N VAL A 436 19.14 17.34 5.65
CA VAL A 436 19.15 17.83 4.26
C VAL A 436 20.60 18.12 3.84
N LYS A 437 21.03 17.58 2.69
CA LYS A 437 22.41 17.70 2.19
C LYS A 437 22.62 18.82 1.16
N GLY A 438 21.54 19.44 0.68
CA GLY A 438 21.56 20.35 -0.48
C GLY A 438 21.84 19.61 -1.80
N LEU A 439 21.73 20.33 -2.92
CA LEU A 439 21.99 19.80 -4.25
C LEU A 439 23.50 19.53 -4.45
N GLN A 440 23.82 18.44 -5.14
CA GLN A 440 25.19 17.96 -5.37
C GLN A 440 25.38 17.59 -6.85
N GLY A 441 26.63 17.60 -7.32
CA GLY A 441 26.95 17.53 -8.76
C GLY A 441 26.73 18.85 -9.48
N ASP A 442 26.36 18.78 -10.76
CA ASP A 442 26.24 19.91 -11.69
C ASP A 442 25.21 20.96 -11.21
N ALA A 443 25.68 22.16 -10.87
CA ALA A 443 24.88 23.23 -10.29
C ALA A 443 25.50 24.63 -10.49
N ILE A 444 24.65 25.65 -10.46
CA ILE A 444 24.98 27.07 -10.48
C ILE A 444 24.64 27.66 -9.09
N ALA A 445 25.60 28.33 -8.48
CA ALA A 445 25.50 28.95 -7.15
C ALA A 445 26.06 30.39 -7.20
N ALA A 446 26.17 31.06 -6.06
CA ALA A 446 26.90 32.32 -5.94
C ALA A 446 27.40 32.57 -4.51
N LYS A 447 28.42 33.42 -4.39
CA LYS A 447 28.96 33.90 -3.11
C LYS A 447 28.37 35.26 -2.75
N GLY A 448 27.17 35.29 -2.15
CA GLY A 448 26.56 36.55 -1.71
C GLY A 448 25.20 36.41 -1.02
N PRO A 449 24.66 37.50 -0.45
CA PRO A 449 23.32 37.53 0.11
C PRO A 449 22.27 37.30 -0.99
N GLN A 450 21.46 36.27 -0.82
CA GLN A 450 20.43 35.88 -1.78
C GLN A 450 19.28 36.88 -1.77
N LYS A 451 18.83 37.33 -2.95
CA LYS A 451 17.56 38.06 -3.03
C LYS A 451 16.39 37.09 -2.86
N PRO A 452 15.30 37.46 -2.18
CA PRO A 452 14.08 36.67 -2.17
C PRO A 452 13.60 36.50 -3.62
N SER A 453 13.11 35.31 -3.96
CA SER A 453 12.80 34.95 -5.34
C SER A 453 11.60 35.74 -5.87
N GLN A 454 11.87 36.79 -6.65
CA GLN A 454 10.91 37.23 -7.67
C GLN A 454 10.65 36.06 -8.61
N ALA A 455 9.39 35.85 -8.98
CA ALA A 455 8.97 34.72 -9.80
C ALA A 455 9.53 34.85 -11.23
N VAL A 456 10.62 34.13 -11.49
CA VAL A 456 11.14 33.96 -12.86
C VAL A 456 10.15 33.09 -13.64
N LEU A 457 10.00 33.38 -14.93
CA LEU A 457 8.92 32.94 -15.84
C LEU A 457 8.76 31.41 -16.07
N ALA A 458 9.45 30.55 -15.30
CA ALA A 458 9.34 29.09 -15.39
C ALA A 458 8.20 28.56 -14.50
N GLY A 459 7.37 27.65 -15.04
CA GLY A 459 6.24 27.07 -14.31
C GLY A 459 6.70 26.15 -13.18
N GLN A 460 6.18 26.36 -11.96
CA GLN A 460 6.50 25.54 -10.79
C GLN A 460 5.73 24.21 -10.81
N ASP A 461 6.44 23.10 -10.99
CA ASP A 461 5.89 21.74 -11.07
C ASP A 461 5.73 21.14 -9.66
N HIS A 462 6.81 21.08 -8.87
CA HIS A 462 6.83 20.40 -7.57
C HIS A 462 7.71 21.10 -6.51
N ILE A 463 7.63 20.64 -5.26
CA ILE A 463 8.59 20.92 -4.20
C ILE A 463 8.86 19.62 -3.45
N THR A 464 10.12 19.21 -3.31
CA THR A 464 10.48 17.96 -2.60
C THR A 464 10.29 18.09 -1.08
N LYS A 465 10.41 16.96 -0.37
CA LYS A 465 10.34 16.92 1.11
C LYS A 465 11.58 17.46 1.83
N GLU A 466 12.61 17.85 1.08
CA GLU A 466 13.78 18.59 1.57
C GLU A 466 13.70 20.10 1.25
N GLY A 467 12.63 20.52 0.55
CA GLY A 467 12.41 21.92 0.18
C GLY A 467 13.04 22.33 -1.15
N THR A 468 13.43 21.38 -1.99
CA THR A 468 13.90 21.66 -3.34
C THR A 468 12.72 21.98 -4.25
N VAL A 469 12.64 23.17 -4.83
CA VAL A 469 11.59 23.54 -5.78
C VAL A 469 11.98 23.04 -7.18
N ILE A 470 11.03 22.49 -7.92
CA ILE A 470 11.23 21.98 -9.29
C ILE A 470 10.42 22.84 -10.26
N TYR A 471 11.13 23.48 -11.19
CA TYR A 471 10.59 24.33 -12.24
C TYR A 471 10.73 23.64 -13.61
N LEU A 472 9.71 23.79 -14.47
CA LEU A 472 9.72 23.27 -15.83
C LEU A 472 10.14 24.38 -16.82
N ALA A 473 11.16 24.08 -17.63
CA ALA A 473 11.76 24.97 -18.62
C ALA A 473 11.76 24.27 -19.99
N GLY A 474 10.58 24.22 -20.63
CA GLY A 474 10.38 23.44 -21.85
C GLY A 474 10.58 21.95 -21.60
N ALA A 475 11.57 21.34 -22.26
CA ALA A 475 11.95 19.94 -22.05
C ALA A 475 12.90 19.72 -20.85
N ALA A 476 13.44 20.80 -20.27
CA ALA A 476 14.37 20.75 -19.14
C ALA A 476 13.67 20.97 -17.80
N ALA A 477 14.24 20.40 -16.73
CA ALA A 477 13.76 20.58 -15.36
C ALA A 477 14.86 21.19 -14.47
N ILE A 478 14.54 22.27 -13.75
CA ILE A 478 15.47 23.05 -12.93
C ILE A 478 15.10 22.89 -11.45
N ARG A 479 16.06 22.48 -10.64
CA ARG A 479 15.93 22.23 -9.20
C ARG A 479 16.56 23.35 -8.39
N ASP A 480 15.90 23.74 -7.31
CA ASP A 480 16.28 24.86 -6.45
C ASP A 480 16.25 24.51 -4.95
N ASP A 481 17.40 24.43 -4.29
CA ASP A 481 17.50 24.23 -2.82
C ASP A 481 17.55 25.54 -2.00
N GLY A 482 17.49 26.70 -2.67
CA GLY A 482 17.68 28.04 -2.08
C GLY A 482 19.08 28.62 -2.32
N SER A 483 20.11 27.77 -2.33
CA SER A 483 21.53 28.14 -2.49
C SER A 483 22.12 27.79 -3.85
N LYS A 484 21.54 26.80 -4.53
CA LYS A 484 21.99 26.24 -5.80
C LYS A 484 20.81 26.03 -6.75
N LEU A 485 21.09 26.17 -8.04
CA LEU A 485 20.21 25.79 -9.14
C LEU A 485 20.86 24.65 -9.93
N GLN A 486 20.18 23.51 -10.07
CA GLN A 486 20.66 22.34 -10.80
C GLN A 486 19.75 22.00 -11.97
N VAL A 487 20.31 21.82 -13.16
CA VAL A 487 19.59 21.22 -14.30
C VAL A 487 19.55 19.70 -14.08
N SER A 488 18.34 19.15 -13.92
CA SER A 488 18.14 17.74 -13.53
C SER A 488 18.02 16.84 -14.75
N ARG A 489 17.01 17.12 -15.59
CA ARG A 489 16.73 16.47 -16.89
C ARG A 489 16.97 17.47 -18.01
N GLY A 490 17.57 17.00 -19.11
CA GLY A 490 17.77 17.78 -20.33
C GLY A 490 18.72 18.96 -20.15
N THR A 491 20.03 18.71 -20.17
CA THR A 491 21.08 19.75 -20.35
C THR A 491 21.07 20.29 -21.79
N THR A 492 19.91 20.76 -22.24
CA THR A 492 19.73 21.49 -23.49
C THR A 492 20.14 22.95 -23.31
N PHE A 493 20.45 23.61 -24.43
CA PHE A 493 20.86 25.01 -24.45
C PHE A 493 19.85 25.93 -23.75
N ASP A 494 18.56 25.76 -24.05
CA ASP A 494 17.49 26.60 -23.50
C ASP A 494 17.19 26.31 -22.02
N GLY A 495 17.41 25.07 -21.57
CA GLY A 495 17.33 24.69 -20.16
C GLY A 495 18.42 25.34 -19.32
N ILE A 496 19.65 25.34 -19.84
CA ILE A 496 20.81 26.00 -19.22
C ILE A 496 20.66 27.53 -19.29
N GLU A 497 20.18 28.08 -20.39
CA GLU A 497 19.86 29.51 -20.50
C GLU A 497 18.82 29.92 -19.45
N THR A 498 17.75 29.15 -19.28
CA THR A 498 16.73 29.43 -18.28
C THR A 498 17.30 29.37 -16.85
N ALA A 499 18.15 28.37 -16.56
CA ALA A 499 18.83 28.26 -15.27
C ALA A 499 19.81 29.43 -15.01
N LEU A 500 20.51 29.92 -16.04
CA LEU A 500 21.38 31.09 -15.96
C LEU A 500 20.58 32.39 -15.77
N ARG A 501 19.46 32.58 -16.49
CA ARG A 501 18.53 33.71 -16.28
C ARG A 501 17.96 33.70 -14.85
N MET A 502 17.62 32.51 -14.31
CA MET A 502 17.18 32.34 -12.91
C MET A 502 18.29 32.68 -11.91
N ALA A 503 19.53 32.27 -12.19
CA ALA A 503 20.69 32.61 -11.36
C ALA A 503 20.91 34.13 -11.30
N VAL A 504 20.84 34.83 -12.45
CA VAL A 504 20.98 36.29 -12.52
C VAL A 504 19.90 37.02 -11.72
N ALA A 505 18.64 36.60 -11.84
CA ALA A 505 17.53 37.23 -11.13
C ALA A 505 17.67 37.14 -9.59
N ARG A 506 18.28 36.06 -9.08
CA ARG A 506 18.33 35.74 -7.65
C ARG A 506 19.65 36.08 -6.97
N TYR A 507 20.76 35.86 -7.65
CA TYR A 507 22.12 36.03 -7.13
C TYR A 507 22.82 37.28 -7.70
N GLY A 508 22.32 37.84 -8.80
CA GLY A 508 22.93 38.97 -9.50
C GLY A 508 23.93 38.55 -10.58
N LYS A 509 24.80 39.47 -10.97
CA LYS A 509 25.69 39.33 -12.15
C LYS A 509 26.90 38.41 -11.95
N GLN A 510 27.15 37.90 -10.74
CA GLN A 510 28.30 37.05 -10.41
C GLN A 510 27.80 35.69 -9.93
N VAL A 511 28.30 34.60 -10.55
CA VAL A 511 27.87 33.23 -10.24
C VAL A 511 29.05 32.25 -10.23
N THR A 512 28.99 31.27 -9.33
CA THR A 512 29.90 30.13 -9.25
C THR A 512 29.27 28.94 -9.99
N VAL A 513 30.02 28.26 -10.86
CA VAL A 513 29.56 27.04 -11.54
C VAL A 513 30.35 25.84 -11.03
N THR A 514 29.65 24.88 -10.41
CA THR A 514 30.23 23.64 -9.86
C THR A 514 29.69 22.45 -10.64
N GLY A 515 30.55 21.55 -11.10
CA GLY A 515 30.12 20.39 -11.88
C GLY A 515 31.21 19.82 -12.77
N SER A 516 30.78 18.92 -13.65
CA SER A 516 31.58 18.29 -14.70
C SER A 516 32.20 19.31 -15.67
N PRO A 517 33.39 19.03 -16.25
CA PRO A 517 34.00 19.89 -17.28
C PRO A 517 33.07 20.13 -18.48
N GLN A 518 32.29 19.12 -18.87
CA GLN A 518 31.30 19.18 -19.95
C GLN A 518 30.17 20.17 -19.61
N PHE A 519 29.64 20.13 -18.39
CA PHE A 519 28.62 21.09 -17.94
C PHE A 519 29.19 22.52 -17.86
N LYS A 520 30.42 22.69 -17.38
CA LYS A 520 31.10 24.00 -17.37
C LYS A 520 31.24 24.59 -18.78
N GLU A 521 31.80 23.82 -19.73
CA GLU A 521 31.98 24.27 -21.12
C GLU A 521 30.64 24.64 -21.76
N LEU A 522 29.60 23.81 -21.61
CA LEU A 522 28.27 24.10 -22.15
C LEU A 522 27.63 25.35 -21.53
N VAL A 523 27.82 25.57 -20.22
CA VAL A 523 27.39 26.81 -19.53
C VAL A 523 28.12 28.04 -20.08
N ALA A 524 29.43 27.96 -20.36
CA ALA A 524 30.19 29.06 -20.96
C ALA A 524 29.75 29.36 -22.40
N GLN A 525 29.51 28.32 -23.21
CA GLN A 525 28.96 28.45 -24.57
C GLN A 525 27.57 29.10 -24.56
N THR A 526 26.65 28.64 -23.71
CA THR A 526 25.30 29.23 -23.59
C THR A 526 25.35 30.69 -23.16
N ALA A 527 26.19 31.03 -22.17
CA ALA A 527 26.34 32.41 -21.70
C ALA A 527 26.92 33.35 -22.77
N ALA A 528 27.88 32.88 -23.58
CA ALA A 528 28.48 33.65 -24.67
C ALA A 528 27.50 33.85 -25.85
N VAL A 529 26.91 32.76 -26.38
CA VAL A 529 26.01 32.80 -27.55
C VAL A 529 24.73 33.60 -27.28
N ARG A 530 24.18 33.50 -26.06
CA ARG A 530 22.99 34.27 -25.66
C ARG A 530 23.32 35.66 -25.10
N ASN A 531 24.60 36.05 -25.07
CA ASN A 531 25.12 37.33 -24.53
C ASN A 531 24.51 37.70 -23.16
N LEU A 532 24.53 36.76 -22.21
CA LEU A 532 23.93 36.96 -20.89
C LEU A 532 24.83 37.88 -20.03
N PRO A 533 24.28 38.79 -19.22
CA PRO A 533 25.04 39.75 -18.41
C PRO A 533 25.61 39.10 -17.13
N ILE A 534 26.47 38.10 -17.33
CA ILE A 534 27.03 37.21 -16.31
C ILE A 534 28.54 37.27 -16.34
N LYS A 535 29.15 37.31 -15.15
CA LYS A 535 30.57 37.05 -14.90
C LYS A 535 30.70 35.78 -14.06
N PHE A 536 31.58 34.86 -14.44
CA PHE A 536 31.88 33.69 -13.62
C PHE A 536 32.95 33.98 -12.55
N ASP A 537 32.78 33.37 -11.37
CA ASP A 537 33.77 33.42 -10.28
C ASP A 537 35.04 32.60 -10.56
N ASP A 538 34.95 31.66 -11.51
CA ASP A 538 36.03 30.79 -11.97
C ASP A 538 36.78 31.49 -13.13
N PRO A 539 38.06 31.90 -12.95
CA PRO A 539 38.77 32.70 -13.95
C PRO A 539 38.94 31.98 -15.29
N ALA A 540 39.15 30.65 -15.28
CA ALA A 540 39.30 29.87 -16.51
C ALA A 540 37.96 29.79 -17.28
N LEU A 541 36.85 29.70 -16.55
CA LEU A 541 35.51 29.69 -17.14
C LEU A 541 35.12 31.05 -17.73
N GLU A 542 35.48 32.13 -17.06
CA GLU A 542 35.24 33.50 -17.55
C GLU A 542 36.13 33.82 -18.78
N GLN A 543 37.41 33.41 -18.77
CA GLN A 543 38.28 33.49 -19.96
C GLN A 543 37.69 32.69 -21.15
N ARG A 544 37.19 31.47 -20.91
CA ARG A 544 36.54 30.64 -21.93
C ARG A 544 35.30 31.32 -22.51
N ARG A 545 34.44 31.89 -21.65
CA ARG A 545 33.25 32.67 -22.04
C ARG A 545 33.63 33.87 -22.92
N GLN A 546 34.68 34.61 -22.55
CA GLN A 546 35.15 35.79 -23.28
C GLN A 546 35.76 35.42 -24.64
N ALA A 547 36.58 34.37 -24.72
CA ALA A 547 37.15 33.90 -25.99
C ALA A 547 36.07 33.45 -26.99
N LEU A 548 35.04 32.74 -26.51
CA LEU A 548 33.87 32.37 -27.32
C LEU A 548 33.08 33.60 -27.79
N GLN A 549 32.88 34.59 -26.92
CA GLN A 549 32.20 35.84 -27.28
C GLN A 549 32.97 36.64 -28.35
N GLN A 550 34.30 36.75 -28.22
CA GLN A 550 35.18 37.40 -29.20
C GLN A 550 35.19 36.67 -30.56
N ALA A 551 35.15 35.34 -30.56
CA ALA A 551 35.07 34.55 -31.79
C ALA A 551 33.75 34.83 -32.54
N ILE A 552 32.62 34.78 -31.83
CA ILE A 552 31.28 35.07 -32.38
C ILE A 552 31.20 36.51 -32.90
N GLU A 553 31.79 37.48 -32.20
CA GLU A 553 31.80 38.88 -32.65
C GLU A 553 32.68 39.11 -33.87
N LYS A 554 33.86 38.46 -33.93
CA LYS A 554 34.73 38.48 -35.12
C LYS A 554 34.03 37.87 -36.33
N GLU A 555 33.37 36.73 -36.17
CA GLU A 555 32.60 36.08 -37.23
C GLU A 555 31.41 36.95 -37.71
N ARG A 556 30.66 37.53 -36.76
CA ARG A 556 29.56 38.46 -37.07
C ARG A 556 30.03 39.73 -37.80
N ASN A 557 31.22 40.22 -37.49
CA ASN A 557 31.81 41.37 -38.17
C ASN A 557 32.37 41.00 -39.56
N ASN A 558 32.94 39.80 -39.74
CA ASN A 558 33.31 39.29 -41.06
C ASN A 558 32.08 39.18 -41.98
N VAL A 559 30.97 38.60 -41.51
CA VAL A 559 29.71 38.48 -42.28
C VAL A 559 29.10 39.86 -42.61
N ARG A 560 29.33 40.88 -41.77
CA ARG A 560 28.95 42.27 -42.06
C ARG A 560 29.83 42.89 -43.14
N ALA A 561 31.15 42.69 -43.08
CA ALA A 561 32.09 43.21 -44.06
C ALA A 561 31.83 42.59 -45.46
N ASP A 562 31.55 41.30 -45.51
CA ASP A 562 31.26 40.57 -46.76
C ASP A 562 29.95 41.06 -47.43
N ARG A 563 28.89 41.26 -46.63
CA ARG A 563 27.64 41.91 -47.11
C ARG A 563 27.85 43.36 -47.55
N GLY A 564 28.74 44.10 -46.89
CA GLY A 564 29.13 45.44 -47.31
C GLY A 564 29.86 45.43 -48.67
N ARG A 565 30.63 44.38 -48.95
CA ARG A 565 31.33 44.19 -50.22
C ARG A 565 30.36 43.84 -51.37
N ALA A 566 29.37 42.99 -51.10
CA ALA A 566 28.32 42.63 -52.05
C ALA A 566 27.39 43.80 -52.44
N ALA A 567 27.30 44.84 -51.61
CA ALA A 567 26.55 46.08 -51.90
C ALA A 567 27.40 47.17 -52.59
N GLY A 568 28.70 46.93 -52.83
CA GLY A 568 29.63 47.95 -53.35
C GLY A 568 29.73 48.06 -54.87
N THR A 569 29.11 47.17 -55.64
CA THR A 569 29.32 47.04 -57.09
C THR A 569 28.21 47.67 -57.93
N SER A 570 27.90 48.95 -57.70
CA SER A 570 27.05 49.75 -58.60
C SER A 570 27.31 51.26 -58.46
N ALA A 571 28.48 51.72 -58.92
CA ALA A 571 28.81 53.15 -59.01
C ALA A 571 29.54 53.44 -60.34
N GLY A 572 28.91 54.24 -61.20
CA GLY A 572 29.42 54.59 -62.54
C GLY A 572 28.35 54.42 -63.63
N GLY A 573 27.74 55.48 -64.16
CA GLY A 573 27.85 56.89 -63.72
C GLY A 573 27.06 57.88 -64.59
N ASN A 574 27.01 59.12 -64.10
CA ASN A 574 26.82 60.39 -64.82
C ASN A 574 25.66 60.57 -65.83
N GLY A 575 24.67 61.38 -65.42
CA GLY A 575 24.40 62.64 -66.15
C GLY A 575 23.02 62.83 -66.82
N PHE A 576 22.69 64.11 -66.99
CA PHE A 576 21.61 64.70 -67.80
C PHE A 576 20.14 64.50 -67.36
N ASP A 577 19.66 65.49 -66.60
CA ASP A 577 18.37 66.15 -66.83
C ASP A 577 18.50 67.17 -68.01
N PRO A 578 17.43 67.72 -68.63
CA PRO A 578 16.01 67.37 -68.47
C PRO A 578 15.19 67.25 -69.79
N ALA A 579 13.89 66.98 -69.62
CA ALA A 579 12.75 67.47 -70.42
C ALA A 579 12.28 66.77 -71.75
N ARG A 580 11.00 66.36 -71.68
CA ARG A 580 9.91 66.52 -72.69
C ARG A 580 9.87 65.64 -73.97
N ARG A 581 8.70 64.98 -74.18
CA ARG A 581 8.19 64.27 -75.38
C ARG A 581 8.91 62.94 -75.70
N GLY A 582 8.26 61.90 -76.23
CA GLY A 582 6.82 61.65 -76.49
C GLY A 582 6.57 60.94 -77.85
N ARG A 583 5.50 60.12 -77.95
CA ARG A 583 5.16 59.22 -79.11
C ARG A 583 6.11 58.00 -79.19
N SER A 584 5.70 56.72 -79.32
CA SER A 584 4.71 56.01 -80.18
C SER A 584 5.08 56.08 -81.68
N ASP A 585 4.90 55.05 -82.52
CA ASP A 585 4.17 53.77 -82.40
C ASP A 585 4.70 52.73 -83.44
N THR A 586 4.24 51.47 -83.40
CA THR A 586 4.34 50.39 -84.43
C THR A 586 5.74 49.77 -84.74
N GLY A 587 5.86 48.49 -85.12
CA GLY A 587 4.88 47.38 -85.04
C GLY A 587 5.14 46.18 -86.01
N ARG A 588 4.66 44.98 -85.62
CA ARG A 588 4.56 43.70 -86.40
C ARG A 588 5.87 42.99 -86.82
N THR A 589 5.90 41.68 -87.08
CA THR A 589 4.91 40.56 -86.94
C THR A 589 5.38 39.57 -85.83
N THR A 590 4.98 38.29 -85.59
CA THR A 590 4.00 37.26 -86.07
C THR A 590 3.85 36.25 -84.89
N GLY A 591 2.83 35.38 -84.71
CA GLY A 591 1.52 35.21 -85.34
C GLY A 591 1.11 33.72 -85.49
N ALA A 592 -0.10 33.34 -85.02
CA ALA A 592 -0.81 32.04 -85.17
C ALA A 592 -0.26 30.80 -84.41
N ALA A 593 -1.07 29.79 -84.02
CA ALA A 593 -2.53 29.71 -83.74
C ALA A 593 -2.91 28.37 -83.02
N ASP A 594 -4.18 28.28 -82.59
CA ASP A 594 -5.00 27.09 -82.31
C ASP A 594 -4.67 26.13 -81.14
N GLY A 595 -5.63 25.25 -80.81
CA GLY A 595 -5.55 24.31 -79.69
C GLY A 595 -6.72 23.32 -79.56
N GLN A 596 -6.49 22.29 -78.74
CA GLN A 596 -7.32 21.14 -78.29
C GLN A 596 -6.57 20.53 -77.08
N GLY A 597 -7.06 19.62 -76.23
CA GLY A 597 -8.35 18.92 -76.09
C GLY A 597 -8.24 17.91 -74.92
N ASP A 598 -9.37 17.40 -74.42
CA ASP A 598 -9.55 16.22 -73.54
C ASP A 598 -8.69 16.01 -72.25
N GLY A 599 -9.36 16.15 -71.10
CA GLY A 599 -10.05 14.97 -70.54
C GLY A 599 -9.49 14.26 -69.29
N VAL A 600 -10.42 13.95 -68.37
CA VAL A 600 -10.39 12.81 -67.39
C VAL A 600 -9.42 12.93 -66.19
N ARG A 601 -9.78 12.67 -64.92
CA ARG A 601 -11.06 12.53 -64.16
C ARG A 601 -10.74 12.63 -62.64
N GLY A 602 -11.69 13.06 -61.79
CA GLY A 602 -11.68 12.68 -60.35
C GLY A 602 -12.22 13.72 -59.36
N SER A 603 -13.51 13.62 -58.97
CA SER A 603 -14.10 14.36 -57.83
C SER A 603 -13.50 13.84 -56.50
N ALA A 604 -13.16 14.61 -55.46
CA ALA A 604 -13.66 15.87 -54.89
C ALA A 604 -14.96 15.76 -54.07
N THR A 605 -14.85 16.07 -52.76
CA THR A 605 -15.90 16.42 -51.77
C THR A 605 -17.02 15.39 -51.47
N GLY A 606 -17.70 15.43 -50.31
CA GLY A 606 -17.62 16.38 -49.19
C GLY A 606 -18.43 15.94 -47.94
N THR A 607 -18.62 16.85 -46.99
CA THR A 607 -19.17 16.57 -45.64
C THR A 607 -20.69 16.75 -45.50
N GLY A 608 -21.39 15.65 -45.17
CA GLY A 608 -22.29 15.53 -44.00
C GLY A 608 -23.65 16.28 -43.87
N VAL A 609 -24.65 15.53 -43.36
CA VAL A 609 -25.77 15.95 -42.45
C VAL A 609 -26.94 16.74 -43.09
N PRO A 610 -28.25 16.53 -42.77
CA PRO A 610 -28.97 15.39 -42.12
C PRO A 610 -30.32 14.95 -42.80
N GLU A 611 -31.05 14.05 -42.10
CA GLU A 611 -32.54 13.87 -41.99
C GLU A 611 -33.44 13.12 -43.04
N ARG A 612 -34.11 12.08 -42.50
CA ARG A 612 -35.58 11.75 -42.51
C ARG A 612 -36.30 10.91 -43.60
N LEU A 613 -37.04 9.90 -43.04
CA LEU A 613 -38.37 9.33 -43.42
C LEU A 613 -38.48 8.20 -44.48
N GLY A 614 -39.49 7.31 -44.30
CA GLY A 614 -39.79 6.08 -45.08
C GLY A 614 -39.10 4.81 -44.55
N ALA A 615 -39.67 3.62 -44.25
CA ALA A 615 -40.95 2.93 -44.57
C ALA A 615 -41.11 2.54 -46.06
N VAL A 616 -41.49 1.32 -46.51
CA VAL A 616 -41.97 0.02 -45.92
C VAL A 616 -41.82 -1.10 -47.01
N ASP A 617 -41.95 -2.44 -46.85
CA ASP A 617 -42.04 -3.45 -45.74
C ASP A 617 -41.69 -4.87 -46.30
N GLY A 618 -41.64 -5.92 -45.46
CA GLY A 618 -41.67 -7.36 -45.84
C GLY A 618 -40.29 -8.06 -46.00
N GLY A 619 -40.17 -9.40 -46.02
CA GLY A 619 -41.17 -10.46 -45.76
C GLY A 619 -40.73 -11.89 -46.20
N ARG A 620 -40.54 -12.82 -45.24
CA ARG A 620 -40.53 -14.32 -45.34
C ARG A 620 -39.68 -15.08 -46.40
N ILE A 621 -38.71 -15.87 -45.89
CA ILE A 621 -38.58 -17.36 -46.00
C ILE A 621 -39.47 -18.06 -47.07
N PRO A 622 -38.91 -18.82 -48.05
CA PRO A 622 -38.70 -20.29 -47.86
C PRO A 622 -37.48 -20.94 -48.60
N VAL A 623 -36.64 -21.79 -47.95
CA VAL A 623 -36.67 -23.28 -47.82
C VAL A 623 -35.87 -24.10 -48.88
N ARG A 624 -34.88 -24.89 -48.40
CA ARG A 624 -34.78 -26.35 -48.63
C ARG A 624 -33.86 -27.02 -47.58
N ALA A 625 -33.96 -28.35 -47.43
CA ALA A 625 -33.39 -29.10 -46.30
C ALA A 625 -33.16 -30.60 -46.63
N LEU A 626 -32.41 -31.31 -45.77
CA LEU A 626 -32.31 -32.79 -45.57
C LEU A 626 -31.24 -33.04 -44.47
N GLY A 627 -31.31 -33.98 -43.52
CA GLY A 627 -32.36 -34.86 -42.97
C GLY A 627 -31.89 -35.37 -41.57
N GLY A 628 -32.76 -35.53 -40.55
CA GLY A 628 -33.35 -36.83 -40.12
C GLY A 628 -32.69 -37.36 -38.81
N THR A 629 -33.30 -37.36 -37.61
CA THR A 629 -34.37 -38.23 -37.02
C THR A 629 -33.98 -39.71 -36.81
N ALA A 630 -34.21 -40.39 -35.66
CA ALA A 630 -34.75 -40.01 -34.33
C ALA A 630 -34.43 -41.08 -33.23
N LYS A 631 -34.98 -40.90 -32.00
CA LYS A 631 -35.03 -41.85 -30.85
C LYS A 631 -36.29 -42.76 -30.94
N PRO A 632 -36.65 -43.71 -30.01
CA PRO A 632 -36.12 -44.06 -28.67
C PRO A 632 -35.91 -45.59 -28.44
N GLY A 633 -35.95 -46.10 -27.18
CA GLY A 633 -35.67 -47.50 -26.83
C GLY A 633 -36.61 -48.17 -25.80
N VAL A 634 -36.37 -49.46 -25.55
CA VAL A 634 -37.15 -50.41 -24.69
C VAL A 634 -36.17 -51.31 -23.88
N ALA A 635 -36.59 -52.05 -22.84
CA ALA A 635 -35.68 -52.79 -21.93
C ALA A 635 -36.23 -54.11 -21.33
N ARG A 636 -35.32 -54.95 -20.76
CA ARG A 636 -35.48 -56.17 -19.90
C ARG A 636 -35.73 -57.52 -20.63
N VAL A 637 -35.34 -58.73 -20.15
CA VAL A 637 -34.46 -59.17 -19.01
C VAL A 637 -33.94 -60.63 -19.19
N GLY A 638 -32.78 -60.96 -18.56
CA GLY A 638 -32.29 -62.34 -18.30
C GLY A 638 -31.31 -62.89 -19.36
N ARG A 639 -30.40 -63.85 -19.09
CA ARG A 639 -30.04 -64.71 -17.92
C ARG A 639 -28.49 -64.94 -17.98
N LYS A 640 -27.69 -65.47 -17.02
CA LYS A 640 -27.79 -66.09 -15.67
C LYS A 640 -26.41 -65.85 -14.94
N PRO A 641 -26.23 -66.10 -13.62
CA PRO A 641 -24.98 -65.84 -12.84
C PRO A 641 -24.33 -67.16 -12.29
N PRO A 642 -23.38 -67.17 -11.32
CA PRO A 642 -22.33 -66.22 -10.87
C PRO A 642 -20.90 -66.87 -11.01
N PRO A 643 -19.85 -66.49 -10.23
CA PRO A 643 -19.63 -67.11 -8.90
C PRO A 643 -19.12 -66.14 -7.80
N GLU A 644 -18.92 -66.66 -6.59
CA GLU A 644 -18.57 -65.91 -5.36
C GLU A 644 -17.13 -66.14 -4.85
N SER A 645 -16.81 -65.47 -3.74
CA SER A 645 -15.55 -65.43 -2.98
C SER A 645 -14.91 -66.77 -2.58
N GLN A 646 -13.59 -66.73 -2.28
CA GLN A 646 -13.02 -67.60 -1.23
C GLN A 646 -11.78 -66.99 -0.54
N ASN A 647 -11.48 -67.47 0.67
CA ASN A 647 -10.46 -66.93 1.58
C ASN A 647 -9.05 -67.49 1.31
N ARG A 648 -7.99 -66.71 1.63
CA ARG A 648 -6.87 -67.18 2.47
C ARG A 648 -6.00 -66.05 3.04
N LEU A 649 -5.18 -66.41 4.03
CA LEU A 649 -4.35 -65.52 4.85
C LEU A 649 -2.85 -65.79 4.63
N ARG A 650 -2.04 -64.74 4.83
CA ARG A 650 -0.60 -64.73 5.21
C ARG A 650 0.36 -65.73 4.52
N ALA A 651 1.35 -65.17 3.83
CA ALA A 651 2.73 -65.18 4.32
C ALA A 651 3.55 -64.06 3.65
N LEU A 652 4.35 -63.32 4.42
CA LEU A 652 5.44 -62.50 3.91
C LEU A 652 6.64 -62.69 4.83
N SER A 653 7.77 -63.08 4.25
CA SER A 653 8.99 -63.43 4.96
C SER A 653 10.20 -62.75 4.33
N GLN A 654 11.08 -62.25 5.21
CA GLN A 654 12.44 -61.79 4.91
C GLN A 654 12.58 -60.48 4.13
N LEU A 655 13.83 -60.02 4.06
CA LEU A 655 14.23 -58.61 3.94
C LEU A 655 15.24 -58.45 2.78
N GLY A 656 15.25 -57.27 2.18
CA GLY A 656 16.34 -56.79 1.34
C GLY A 656 16.63 -55.34 1.67
N VAL A 657 17.86 -55.06 2.10
CA VAL A 657 18.38 -53.70 2.31
C VAL A 657 19.55 -53.52 1.35
N VAL A 658 19.65 -52.34 0.72
CA VAL A 658 20.79 -51.97 -0.12
C VAL A 658 21.41 -50.70 0.45
N GLN A 659 22.74 -50.70 0.53
CA GLN A 659 23.55 -49.63 1.06
C GLN A 659 24.37 -49.02 -0.09
N LEU A 660 24.52 -47.69 -0.10
CA LEU A 660 25.48 -46.99 -0.97
C LEU A 660 26.25 -45.96 -0.13
N THR A 661 27.51 -45.73 -0.49
CA THR A 661 28.54 -45.31 0.47
C THR A 661 28.79 -43.79 0.48
N HIS A 662 29.35 -43.31 1.60
CA HIS A 662 29.89 -41.95 1.81
C HIS A 662 28.93 -40.80 2.23
N GLY A 663 27.98 -41.09 3.12
CA GLY A 663 27.56 -40.16 4.20
C GLY A 663 26.55 -39.04 3.85
N ALA A 664 25.62 -38.66 4.72
CA ALA A 664 25.26 -39.20 6.05
C ALA A 664 23.76 -39.56 6.07
N GLU A 665 23.43 -40.66 6.74
CA GLU A 665 22.12 -41.31 6.61
C GLU A 665 21.01 -40.68 7.47
N VAL A 666 19.76 -40.83 7.04
CA VAL A 666 18.56 -40.34 7.74
C VAL A 666 17.61 -41.50 8.02
N LEU A 667 17.30 -41.75 9.29
CA LEU A 667 16.42 -42.84 9.71
C LEU A 667 14.98 -42.67 9.22
N LEU A 668 14.36 -43.78 8.80
CA LEU A 668 12.97 -43.80 8.36
C LEU A 668 11.99 -43.65 9.56
N PRO A 669 10.86 -42.91 9.43
CA PRO A 669 10.19 -42.31 10.59
C PRO A 669 9.28 -43.24 11.43
N ARG A 670 9.67 -44.49 11.71
CA ARG A 670 8.79 -45.49 12.37
C ARG A 670 9.39 -46.34 13.49
N HIS A 671 10.60 -46.05 13.98
CA HIS A 671 11.18 -46.71 15.16
C HIS A 671 11.83 -45.71 16.14
N VAL A 672 11.00 -44.88 16.78
CA VAL A 672 11.41 -44.05 17.93
C VAL A 672 10.48 -44.36 19.12
N PRO A 673 11.01 -44.82 20.27
CA PRO A 673 10.22 -44.97 21.49
C PRO A 673 9.65 -43.63 21.98
N GLY A 674 8.41 -43.63 22.46
CA GLY A 674 7.52 -42.46 22.51
C GLY A 674 7.76 -41.40 23.60
N ASP A 675 8.95 -41.31 24.20
CA ASP A 675 9.22 -40.45 25.37
C ASP A 675 10.32 -39.39 25.16
N VAL A 676 10.68 -39.06 23.91
CA VAL A 676 11.71 -38.05 23.58
C VAL A 676 11.24 -37.00 22.55
N GLU A 677 10.04 -36.44 22.71
CA GLU A 677 9.71 -35.14 22.10
C GLU A 677 10.02 -33.99 23.07
N HIS A 678 10.86 -33.05 22.64
CA HIS A 678 10.98 -31.74 23.29
C HIS A 678 9.60 -31.07 23.34
N GLN A 679 9.26 -30.43 24.47
CA GLN A 679 7.96 -29.76 24.63
C GLN A 679 7.81 -28.57 23.65
N GLY A 680 7.25 -28.84 22.48
CA GLY A 680 6.74 -27.82 21.57
C GLY A 680 5.74 -26.92 22.31
N ALA A 681 5.90 -25.60 22.16
CA ALA A 681 5.06 -24.64 22.87
C ALA A 681 3.56 -24.89 22.56
N LYS A 682 2.78 -25.18 23.60
CA LYS A 682 1.33 -25.49 23.50
C LYS A 682 0.62 -24.48 22.59
N PRO A 683 -0.19 -24.93 21.61
CA PRO A 683 -1.03 -24.03 20.83
C PRO A 683 -1.94 -23.21 21.75
N THR A 684 -1.69 -21.90 21.83
CA THR A 684 -2.49 -20.97 22.63
C THR A 684 -3.77 -20.56 21.92
N ASP A 685 -4.63 -21.55 21.61
CA ASP A 685 -6.02 -21.37 21.15
C ASP A 685 -6.94 -20.88 22.30
N GLY A 686 -6.46 -19.88 23.03
CA GLY A 686 -7.04 -19.33 24.25
C GLY A 686 -6.83 -17.83 24.41
N LEU A 687 -6.49 -17.10 23.33
CA LEU A 687 -6.32 -15.64 23.39
C LEU A 687 -6.65 -14.89 22.08
N ARG A 688 -7.70 -15.33 21.35
CA ARG A 688 -8.44 -14.40 20.48
C ARG A 688 -9.15 -13.38 21.37
N ARG A 689 -8.53 -12.23 21.62
CA ARG A 689 -9.22 -11.06 22.15
C ARG A 689 -10.37 -10.69 21.21
N ASP A 690 -11.57 -10.56 21.75
CA ASP A 690 -12.61 -9.78 21.09
C ASP A 690 -12.12 -8.37 20.85
N VAL A 691 -12.40 -7.83 19.66
CA VAL A 691 -11.99 -6.48 19.28
C VAL A 691 -13.01 -5.49 19.82
N SER A 692 -12.94 -5.25 21.13
CA SER A 692 -13.73 -4.25 21.86
C SER A 692 -13.39 -2.83 21.41
N ARG A 693 -13.89 -2.44 20.23
CA ARG A 693 -14.06 -1.03 19.86
C ARG A 693 -15.21 -0.44 20.67
N PRO A 694 -15.04 0.75 21.29
CA PRO A 694 -16.19 1.55 21.68
C PRO A 694 -17.08 1.82 20.45
N GLY A 695 -18.39 1.65 20.58
CA GLY A 695 -19.36 2.02 19.54
C GLY A 695 -19.68 0.98 18.46
N VAL A 696 -19.51 -0.32 18.72
CA VAL A 696 -20.16 -1.38 17.91
C VAL A 696 -21.01 -2.26 18.81
N ALA A 697 -22.34 -2.23 18.61
CA ALA A 697 -23.25 -3.13 19.31
C ALA A 697 -23.00 -4.58 18.86
N ALA A 698 -22.83 -5.50 19.82
CA ALA A 698 -22.62 -6.92 19.53
C ALA A 698 -23.91 -7.54 18.95
N PRO A 699 -23.87 -8.17 17.76
CA PRO A 699 -25.03 -8.83 17.19
C PRO A 699 -25.25 -10.22 17.79
N THR A 700 -26.49 -10.71 17.66
CA THR A 700 -27.00 -12.04 18.05
C THR A 700 -27.00 -12.36 19.55
N SER A 701 -28.23 -12.54 20.08
CA SER A 701 -28.53 -13.27 21.30
C SER A 701 -27.89 -14.68 21.27
N PRO A 702 -27.55 -15.29 22.43
CA PRO A 702 -26.99 -16.63 22.47
C PRO A 702 -27.98 -17.65 21.87
N ILE A 703 -27.56 -18.35 20.81
CA ILE A 703 -28.36 -19.42 20.21
C ILE A 703 -28.33 -20.66 21.10
N SER A 704 -29.41 -21.46 21.07
CA SER A 704 -29.50 -22.67 21.87
C SER A 704 -28.54 -23.76 21.38
N GLY A 705 -28.13 -24.68 22.25
CA GLY A 705 -27.29 -25.82 21.88
C GLY A 705 -27.88 -26.67 20.74
N GLN A 706 -29.22 -26.79 20.69
CA GLN A 706 -29.92 -27.46 19.58
C GLN A 706 -29.79 -26.70 18.25
N GLN A 707 -29.89 -25.36 18.27
CA GLN A 707 -29.68 -24.54 17.06
C GLN A 707 -28.23 -24.62 16.58
N ALA A 708 -27.25 -24.60 17.49
CA ALA A 708 -25.85 -24.79 17.14
C ALA A 708 -25.56 -26.18 16.53
N ALA A 709 -26.19 -27.23 17.07
CA ALA A 709 -26.07 -28.58 16.52
C ALA A 709 -26.73 -28.73 15.13
N ARG A 710 -27.88 -28.08 14.89
CA ARG A 710 -28.50 -28.06 13.55
C ARG A 710 -27.59 -27.39 12.50
N ILE A 711 -27.01 -26.22 12.83
CA ILE A 711 -26.03 -25.54 11.98
C ILE A 711 -24.83 -26.45 11.65
N TYR A 712 -24.35 -27.22 12.63
CA TYR A 712 -23.27 -28.18 12.40
C TYR A 712 -23.67 -29.34 11.48
N ILE A 713 -24.86 -29.91 11.67
CA ILE A 713 -25.41 -30.99 10.82
C ILE A 713 -25.59 -30.48 9.38
N GLU A 714 -26.19 -29.31 9.20
CA GLU A 714 -26.39 -28.67 7.89
C GLU A 714 -25.06 -28.49 7.14
N GLU A 715 -24.00 -28.00 7.82
CA GLU A 715 -22.66 -27.86 7.21
C GLU A 715 -22.03 -29.21 6.80
N ARG A 716 -22.29 -30.29 7.54
CA ARG A 716 -21.77 -31.64 7.24
C ARG A 716 -22.53 -32.31 6.10
N GLU A 717 -23.85 -32.21 6.09
CA GLU A 717 -24.68 -32.77 5.02
C GLU A 717 -24.52 -31.97 3.70
N GLU A 718 -24.32 -30.65 3.74
CA GLU A 718 -23.99 -29.86 2.54
C GLU A 718 -22.65 -30.30 1.93
N LYS A 719 -21.68 -30.73 2.76
CA LYS A 719 -20.40 -31.28 2.28
C LYS A 719 -20.56 -32.70 1.74
N ARG A 720 -21.35 -33.57 2.39
CA ARG A 720 -21.72 -34.91 1.89
C ARG A 720 -22.40 -34.80 0.51
N ALA A 721 -23.34 -33.87 0.35
CA ALA A 721 -24.02 -33.59 -0.92
C ALA A 721 -23.10 -33.05 -2.04
N LYS A 722 -21.88 -32.58 -1.70
CA LYS A 722 -20.84 -32.14 -2.65
C LYS A 722 -19.81 -33.24 -2.97
N GLY A 723 -20.10 -34.49 -2.62
CA GLY A 723 -19.26 -35.65 -2.96
C GLY A 723 -18.09 -35.91 -2.01
N PHE A 724 -18.07 -35.29 -0.82
CA PHE A 724 -17.08 -35.64 0.22
C PHE A 724 -17.52 -36.89 0.98
N ASP A 725 -16.62 -37.85 1.17
CA ASP A 725 -16.86 -39.01 2.03
C ASP A 725 -17.00 -38.58 3.50
N ILE A 726 -18.27 -38.56 3.95
CA ILE A 726 -18.69 -38.05 5.24
C ILE A 726 -19.84 -38.94 5.74
N PRO A 727 -19.69 -39.66 6.88
CA PRO A 727 -20.78 -40.34 7.57
C PRO A 727 -21.96 -39.41 7.84
N LYS A 728 -23.18 -39.94 7.84
CA LYS A 728 -24.40 -39.13 7.90
C LYS A 728 -24.58 -38.51 9.29
N HIS A 729 -24.77 -37.20 9.36
CA HIS A 729 -24.90 -36.49 10.64
C HIS A 729 -26.37 -36.26 11.00
N ARG A 730 -26.77 -36.58 12.23
CA ARG A 730 -28.12 -36.29 12.74
C ARG A 730 -28.13 -35.88 14.21
N LEU A 731 -29.19 -35.19 14.64
CA LEU A 731 -29.36 -34.79 16.03
C LEU A 731 -29.71 -36.01 16.88
N TYR A 732 -29.13 -36.10 18.08
CA TYR A 732 -29.47 -37.12 19.08
C TYR A 732 -30.93 -36.95 19.57
N ASN A 733 -31.69 -38.04 19.64
CA ASN A 733 -33.06 -38.08 20.18
C ASN A 733 -33.17 -39.01 21.41
N GLN A 734 -34.34 -39.06 22.07
CA GLN A 734 -34.51 -39.86 23.30
C GLN A 734 -34.50 -41.38 23.07
N ALA A 735 -34.86 -41.85 21.87
CA ALA A 735 -34.78 -43.25 21.46
C ALA A 735 -33.35 -43.68 21.08
N ASP A 736 -32.38 -42.75 21.04
CA ASP A 736 -30.97 -43.06 20.83
C ASP A 736 -30.22 -43.51 22.12
N ASP A 737 -30.90 -43.84 23.24
CA ASP A 737 -30.24 -44.43 24.42
C ASP A 737 -29.48 -45.72 24.04
N GLY A 738 -28.25 -45.86 24.54
CA GLY A 738 -27.44 -47.05 24.32
C GLY A 738 -25.98 -46.75 24.04
N ALA A 739 -25.23 -47.78 23.62
CA ALA A 739 -23.82 -47.68 23.29
C ALA A 739 -23.58 -46.85 22.01
N ALA A 740 -22.43 -46.18 21.95
CA ALA A 740 -21.87 -45.49 20.79
C ALA A 740 -20.35 -45.35 20.96
N SER A 741 -19.61 -45.14 19.87
CA SER A 741 -18.18 -44.76 19.94
C SER A 741 -18.03 -43.24 19.93
N PHE A 742 -17.05 -42.73 20.66
CA PHE A 742 -16.80 -41.29 20.75
C PHE A 742 -15.96 -40.76 19.58
N GLU A 743 -16.51 -39.82 18.81
CA GLU A 743 -15.87 -39.19 17.62
C GLU A 743 -15.36 -37.75 17.91
N GLY A 744 -15.27 -37.38 19.19
CA GLY A 744 -14.72 -36.09 19.63
C GLY A 744 -15.77 -35.04 20.00
N VAL A 745 -15.28 -33.87 20.41
CA VAL A 745 -16.08 -32.68 20.73
C VAL A 745 -15.91 -31.62 19.65
N ARG A 746 -16.98 -30.87 19.34
CA ARG A 746 -16.94 -29.65 18.52
C ARG A 746 -17.55 -28.49 19.28
N GLN A 747 -17.21 -27.27 18.87
CA GLN A 747 -17.80 -26.04 19.39
C GLN A 747 -18.27 -25.18 18.21
N VAL A 748 -19.53 -24.78 18.20
CA VAL A 748 -20.15 -23.99 17.13
C VAL A 748 -20.93 -22.85 17.78
N LYS A 749 -20.67 -21.61 17.35
CA LYS A 749 -21.33 -20.39 17.87
C LYS A 749 -21.28 -20.29 19.41
N GLY A 750 -20.20 -20.77 20.02
CA GLY A 750 -19.98 -20.80 21.47
C GLY A 750 -20.49 -22.06 22.19
N GLN A 751 -21.47 -22.77 21.62
CA GLN A 751 -22.06 -23.98 22.21
C GLN A 751 -21.21 -25.23 21.92
N PHE A 752 -21.12 -26.15 22.88
CA PHE A 752 -20.39 -27.43 22.72
C PHE A 752 -21.33 -28.57 22.33
N MET A 753 -20.79 -29.53 21.58
CA MET A 753 -21.48 -30.77 21.19
C MET A 753 -20.51 -31.96 21.13
N ALA A 754 -20.97 -33.11 21.58
CA ALA A 754 -20.30 -34.39 21.37
C ALA A 754 -20.72 -34.99 20.02
N LEU A 755 -19.79 -35.69 19.38
CA LEU A 755 -20.03 -36.54 18.22
C LEU A 755 -19.97 -38.00 18.68
N LEU A 756 -21.01 -38.78 18.40
CA LEU A 756 -21.15 -40.17 18.83
C LEU A 756 -21.53 -41.04 17.63
N LYS A 757 -20.67 -41.95 17.19
CA LYS A 757 -20.95 -42.84 16.05
C LYS A 757 -21.73 -44.08 16.50
N ARG A 758 -22.73 -44.47 15.70
CA ARG A 758 -23.50 -45.70 15.85
C ARG A 758 -23.87 -46.23 14.46
N GLY A 759 -23.22 -47.31 14.04
CA GLY A 759 -23.25 -47.74 12.64
C GLY A 759 -22.63 -46.66 11.75
N ASP A 760 -23.30 -46.33 10.65
CA ASP A 760 -22.86 -45.33 9.66
C ASP A 760 -23.35 -43.89 9.96
N ASP A 761 -24.16 -43.73 11.00
CA ASP A 761 -24.66 -42.44 11.50
C ASP A 761 -23.72 -41.86 12.58
N VAL A 762 -23.54 -40.54 12.56
CA VAL A 762 -22.91 -39.73 13.62
C VAL A 762 -23.99 -38.89 14.31
N LEU A 763 -24.25 -39.20 15.57
CA LEU A 763 -25.19 -38.51 16.44
C LEU A 763 -24.51 -37.26 17.02
N VAL A 764 -25.15 -36.11 16.86
CA VAL A 764 -24.70 -34.82 17.39
C VAL A 764 -25.53 -34.50 18.63
N LEU A 765 -24.86 -34.46 19.79
CA LEU A 765 -25.48 -34.25 21.10
C LEU A 765 -24.95 -32.96 21.74
N PRO A 766 -25.77 -31.91 21.91
CA PRO A 766 -25.38 -30.71 22.66
C PRO A 766 -24.98 -31.03 24.10
N ILE A 767 -23.87 -30.46 24.58
CA ILE A 767 -23.33 -30.71 25.94
C ILE A 767 -22.92 -29.40 26.62
N ASN A 768 -22.92 -29.41 27.95
CA ASN A 768 -22.37 -28.29 28.74
C ASN A 768 -20.83 -28.32 28.77
N GLU A 769 -20.21 -27.20 29.16
CA GLU A 769 -18.75 -27.07 29.14
C GLU A 769 -18.05 -28.07 30.08
N ALA A 770 -18.62 -28.36 31.25
CA ALA A 770 -18.05 -29.35 32.18
C ALA A 770 -17.95 -30.75 31.54
N THR A 771 -19.01 -31.18 30.83
CA THR A 771 -19.02 -32.43 30.07
C THR A 771 -18.02 -32.36 28.90
N ALA A 772 -17.94 -31.23 28.19
CA ALA A 772 -16.97 -31.04 27.11
C ALA A 772 -15.51 -31.14 27.60
N ARG A 773 -15.19 -30.56 28.77
CA ARG A 773 -13.87 -30.67 29.43
C ARG A 773 -13.55 -32.11 29.85
N ARG A 774 -14.56 -32.90 30.26
CA ARG A 774 -14.41 -34.34 30.57
C ARG A 774 -14.16 -35.16 29.30
N MET A 775 -14.96 -34.97 28.25
CA MET A 775 -14.85 -35.76 27.01
C MET A 775 -13.61 -35.41 26.17
N LYS A 776 -13.06 -34.20 26.30
CA LYS A 776 -11.74 -33.85 25.73
C LYS A 776 -10.56 -34.68 26.27
N ARG A 777 -10.77 -35.53 27.28
CA ARG A 777 -9.77 -36.46 27.85
C ARG A 777 -9.94 -37.92 27.38
N MET A 778 -10.97 -38.21 26.58
CA MET A 778 -11.25 -39.54 26.01
C MET A 778 -10.57 -39.68 24.65
N LYS A 779 -10.19 -40.91 24.27
CA LYS A 779 -9.63 -41.22 22.95
C LYS A 779 -10.76 -41.37 21.94
N LEU A 780 -10.46 -41.07 20.67
CA LEU A 780 -11.40 -41.34 19.57
C LEU A 780 -11.62 -42.86 19.48
N GLY A 781 -12.87 -43.26 19.35
CA GLY A 781 -13.30 -44.67 19.40
C GLY A 781 -13.71 -45.17 20.79
N ASP A 782 -13.46 -44.43 21.89
CA ASP A 782 -13.79 -44.88 23.25
C ASP A 782 -15.29 -45.25 23.39
N PRO A 783 -15.64 -46.40 24.01
CA PRO A 783 -17.02 -46.85 24.16
C PRO A 783 -17.75 -46.08 25.25
N VAL A 784 -18.81 -45.38 24.86
CA VAL A 784 -19.65 -44.57 25.75
C VAL A 784 -21.12 -44.97 25.63
N ARG A 785 -21.88 -44.83 26.73
CA ARG A 785 -23.35 -44.95 26.72
C ARG A 785 -23.97 -43.56 26.83
N ALA A 786 -24.73 -43.16 25.82
CA ALA A 786 -25.65 -42.03 25.93
C ALA A 786 -26.95 -42.53 26.58
N THR A 787 -27.55 -41.69 27.43
CA THR A 787 -28.84 -41.97 28.08
C THR A 787 -29.96 -41.15 27.45
N ALA A 788 -31.22 -41.57 27.56
CA ALA A 788 -32.37 -40.86 27.00
C ALA A 788 -32.47 -39.38 27.45
N LYS A 789 -31.94 -39.03 28.63
CA LYS A 789 -31.83 -37.65 29.15
C LYS A 789 -30.63 -36.84 28.61
N GLY A 790 -29.89 -37.36 27.62
CA GLY A 790 -28.71 -36.72 27.03
C GLY A 790 -27.43 -36.78 27.87
N ALA A 791 -27.44 -37.46 29.02
CA ALA A 791 -26.24 -37.62 29.85
C ALA A 791 -25.38 -38.78 29.33
N ILE A 792 -24.07 -38.56 29.20
CA ILE A 792 -23.10 -39.53 28.66
C ILE A 792 -22.30 -40.17 29.80
N LYS A 793 -22.33 -41.51 29.87
CA LYS A 793 -21.55 -42.34 30.82
C LYS A 793 -20.45 -43.11 30.07
N SER A 794 -19.23 -43.10 30.59
CA SER A 794 -18.10 -43.93 30.11
C SER A 794 -17.89 -45.14 31.02
N LYS A 795 -17.35 -46.25 30.48
CA LYS A 795 -16.79 -47.32 31.31
C LYS A 795 -15.45 -46.85 31.88
N GLY A 796 -15.36 -46.70 33.21
CA GLY A 796 -14.11 -46.40 33.91
C GLY A 796 -14.18 -45.14 34.78
N LYS A 797 -13.78 -45.31 36.06
CA LYS A 797 -13.56 -44.29 37.12
C LYS A 797 -14.61 -43.17 37.23
N SER A 798 -15.60 -43.43 38.08
CA SER A 798 -16.34 -42.36 38.77
C SER A 798 -15.50 -41.83 39.94
N ARG A 799 -14.94 -40.64 39.80
CA ARG A 799 -14.50 -39.73 40.87
C ARG A 799 -14.41 -38.32 40.28
#